data_AF-A0A6L1KYX4-F1
#
_entry.id   AF-A0A6L1KYX4-F1
#
_cell.length_a   1.000
_cell.length_b   1.000
_cell.length_c   1.000
_cell.angle_alpha   90.00
_cell.angle_beta   90.00
_cell.angle_gamma   90.00
#
_symmetry.space_group_name_H-M   'P 1'
#
loop_
_entity.id
_entity.type
_entity.pdbx_description
1 polymer ?
#
loop_
_entity_poly.entity_id
_entity_poly.type
_entity_poly.pdbx_seq_one_letter_code
_entity_poly.pdbx_strand_id
1 'polypeptide(L)'
;MQEWLKVDEETLKNKVREAYFSKFSIVGSKIDFIITQKHKDLGEINLFWAEAKQGISDIKKSFIQLILTIGKHKFHAEQTPALIGAFDAEKIAFLSFSKIQEVFYKNDIDWSVTPSDHTSEQFLKLLKELDEILNEALIFYYEKNDEELKNFIKENLTNENISKFKIDKNNFVSIYHKWSKSVKESISIDWDLAKKNGIIDADFYLADLLSNENQTIVEKLFAILNKDHYEFNAKKTDLGSIATEKTGFKDNQKAHKDFWTIYERPPLEEFWDYMIERRDLLVDQDIRERKGAFFTPRIWVDKACEYLSKALGKDYEEKYYIWDCAGGTGNLLANFTNAKNIFCSTIDKADVDVIHERIKNGANLFENHVFQFDFLNDEFFDKVDDKGNVIYKSKLPSNLQEILKDENKRKKLIIFINPPYAEASTTATRNNTGKNKTAVSDSMIYDKYNSKIGGAAKELFMQFYIRIYCEIEGAVLATFSTLKYVNAQQSDKFRGIFKAKFLKGFLAPSYTFDNVNGKFPIGFLIWDMSQKDELKKVKLDIFNENGNFLGKKSFVSKNKYMIEWLRNFYDKESENIGFLRMIGSDFQNNTGVFFTNNLTDNDIKKKLFTFITRKNILPMSIYLSVRHAIKATWLNDRDQFLYPNKAYQNDKEFQSDCLAFMLFHGQNYISTKEGVNHFIPFSEKELGITQEAFKSDFMYKFINGKIKNEDVLFDDTLGKVEFSNEAKELLKAGKELFKYYHTHKEKAGYLVNASLYDIKDFFQGRNEKGKMNIPSKAKDEHYKILLSDLNLALDILAKKIEPKIYEYGFLRE
;
A
#
# COMPACT_ATOMS: atom_id res chain seq x y z
N MET A 1 -38.14 -21.38 -32.85
CA MET A 1 -36.85 -21.90 -32.32
C MET A 1 -36.01 -22.67 -33.34
N GLN A 2 -36.50 -23.00 -34.55
CA GLN A 2 -35.67 -23.43 -35.70
C GLN A 2 -34.47 -22.50 -36.03
N GLU A 3 -34.52 -21.25 -35.57
CA GLU A 3 -33.46 -20.25 -35.74
C GLU A 3 -32.19 -20.53 -34.93
N TRP A 4 -32.24 -21.33 -33.86
CA TRP A 4 -31.06 -21.58 -32.99
C TRP A 4 -30.18 -22.73 -33.51
N LEU A 5 -30.72 -23.62 -34.34
CA LEU A 5 -29.98 -24.75 -34.92
C LEU A 5 -28.83 -24.33 -35.84
N LYS A 6 -28.85 -23.10 -36.37
CA LYS A 6 -27.91 -22.61 -37.39
C LYS A 6 -26.96 -21.52 -36.89
N VAL A 7 -27.05 -21.12 -35.63
CA VAL A 7 -26.12 -20.11 -35.08
C VAL A 7 -24.83 -20.77 -34.60
N ASP A 8 -23.75 -20.00 -34.51
CA ASP A 8 -22.51 -20.45 -33.87
C ASP A 8 -22.68 -20.55 -32.34
N GLU A 9 -21.76 -21.26 -31.70
CA GLU A 9 -21.83 -21.57 -30.26
C GLU A 9 -21.85 -20.30 -29.37
N GLU A 10 -21.12 -19.25 -29.75
CA GLU A 10 -21.06 -18.01 -28.96
C GLU A 10 -22.37 -17.21 -29.09
N THR A 11 -22.93 -17.16 -30.31
CA THR A 11 -24.26 -16.59 -30.54
C THR A 11 -25.34 -17.38 -29.78
N LEU A 12 -25.23 -18.71 -29.71
CA LEU A 12 -26.15 -19.55 -28.93
C LEU A 12 -26.07 -19.23 -27.43
N LYS A 13 -24.86 -19.15 -26.85
CA LYS A 13 -24.63 -18.77 -25.44
C LYS A 13 -25.33 -17.45 -25.10
N ASN A 14 -25.17 -16.44 -25.97
CA ASN A 14 -25.79 -15.12 -25.77
C ASN A 14 -27.32 -15.17 -25.85
N LYS A 15 -27.90 -15.92 -26.80
CA LYS A 15 -29.36 -16.07 -26.90
C LYS A 15 -29.96 -16.79 -25.69
N VAL A 16 -29.33 -17.87 -25.23
CA VAL A 16 -29.77 -18.60 -24.02
C VAL A 16 -29.64 -17.70 -22.78
N ARG A 17 -28.56 -16.92 -22.68
CA ARG A 17 -28.38 -15.90 -21.63
C ARG A 17 -29.52 -14.89 -21.60
N GLU A 18 -29.84 -14.27 -22.73
CA GLU A 18 -30.88 -13.24 -22.80
C GLU A 18 -32.26 -13.81 -22.45
N ALA A 19 -32.57 -15.01 -22.95
CA ALA A 19 -33.87 -15.66 -22.74
C ALA A 19 -34.09 -16.10 -21.28
N TYR A 20 -33.07 -16.67 -20.63
CA TYR A 20 -33.26 -17.38 -19.36
C TYR A 20 -32.44 -16.84 -18.17
N PHE A 21 -31.33 -16.13 -18.42
CA PHE A 21 -30.37 -15.74 -17.37
C PHE A 21 -30.09 -14.22 -17.30
N SER A 22 -30.93 -13.38 -17.92
CA SER A 22 -30.73 -11.93 -18.04
C SER A 22 -30.60 -11.18 -16.71
N LYS A 23 -31.07 -11.77 -15.60
CA LYS A 23 -31.01 -11.20 -14.24
C LYS A 23 -29.71 -11.51 -13.48
N PHE A 24 -28.82 -12.32 -14.04
CA PHE A 24 -27.59 -12.75 -13.38
C PHE A 24 -26.34 -12.14 -14.03
N SER A 25 -25.25 -12.08 -13.26
CA SER A 25 -23.94 -11.72 -13.78
C SER A 25 -23.33 -12.93 -14.49
N ILE A 26 -22.58 -12.70 -15.57
CA ILE A 26 -21.90 -13.76 -16.32
C ILE A 26 -20.46 -13.37 -16.54
N VAL A 27 -19.55 -14.31 -16.26
CA VAL A 27 -18.11 -14.10 -16.30
C VAL A 27 -17.51 -14.95 -17.41
N GLY A 28 -16.66 -14.35 -18.26
CA GLY A 28 -15.91 -15.08 -19.28
C GLY A 28 -14.78 -15.89 -18.65
N SER A 29 -14.73 -17.20 -18.90
CA SER A 29 -13.75 -18.11 -18.29
C SER A 29 -13.36 -19.26 -19.24
N LYS A 30 -12.68 -20.30 -18.70
CA LYS A 30 -12.43 -21.57 -19.39
C LYS A 30 -13.66 -22.49 -19.44
N ILE A 31 -14.62 -22.30 -18.55
CA ILE A 31 -15.97 -22.86 -18.64
C ILE A 31 -16.80 -21.92 -19.52
N ASP A 32 -17.52 -22.49 -20.47
CA ASP A 32 -18.28 -21.78 -21.49
C ASP A 32 -19.37 -20.85 -20.95
N PHE A 33 -19.99 -21.21 -19.83
CA PHE A 33 -21.12 -20.48 -19.28
C PHE A 33 -21.09 -20.49 -17.75
N ILE A 34 -20.65 -19.38 -17.14
CA ILE A 34 -20.65 -19.19 -15.67
C ILE A 34 -21.69 -18.13 -15.29
N ILE A 35 -22.65 -18.53 -14.45
CA ILE A 35 -23.62 -17.61 -13.84
C ILE A 35 -23.16 -17.27 -12.42
N THR A 36 -23.06 -15.98 -12.10
CA THR A 36 -22.72 -15.47 -10.77
C THR A 36 -23.76 -14.47 -10.25
N GLN A 37 -23.77 -14.28 -8.93
CA GLN A 37 -24.50 -13.20 -8.25
C GLN A 37 -23.62 -12.53 -7.20
N LYS A 38 -23.81 -11.24 -6.95
CA LYS A 38 -23.04 -10.51 -5.92
C LYS A 38 -23.64 -10.72 -4.52
N HIS A 39 -22.82 -11.07 -3.54
CA HIS A 39 -23.24 -11.32 -2.16
C HIS A 39 -22.44 -10.49 -1.13
N LYS A 40 -23.09 -9.45 -0.57
CA LYS A 40 -22.59 -8.58 0.52
C LYS A 40 -21.07 -8.34 0.44
N ASP A 41 -20.33 -8.71 1.50
CA ASP A 41 -18.89 -8.50 1.68
C ASP A 41 -18.01 -9.62 1.08
N LEU A 42 -18.63 -10.64 0.48
CA LEU A 42 -17.95 -11.86 0.01
C LEU A 42 -17.65 -11.85 -1.50
N GLY A 43 -18.17 -10.85 -2.22
CA GLY A 43 -17.93 -10.70 -3.65
C GLY A 43 -18.93 -11.47 -4.51
N GLU A 44 -18.48 -12.00 -5.64
CA GLU A 44 -19.30 -12.78 -6.56
C GLU A 44 -19.32 -14.26 -6.16
N ILE A 45 -20.49 -14.88 -6.23
CA ILE A 45 -20.73 -16.30 -5.96
C ILE A 45 -21.25 -17.00 -7.22
N ASN A 46 -20.71 -18.17 -7.51
CA ASN A 46 -21.06 -19.09 -8.60
C ASN A 46 -22.39 -19.79 -8.32
N LEU A 47 -23.34 -19.64 -9.24
CA LEU A 47 -24.66 -20.27 -9.18
C LEU A 47 -24.81 -21.43 -10.17
N PHE A 48 -24.14 -21.33 -11.32
CA PHE A 48 -24.23 -22.34 -12.37
C PHE A 48 -22.97 -22.36 -13.23
N TRP A 49 -22.52 -23.55 -13.60
CA TRP A 49 -21.49 -23.76 -14.61
C TRP A 49 -22.04 -24.66 -15.71
N ALA A 50 -21.88 -24.26 -16.97
CA ALA A 50 -22.31 -25.10 -18.07
C ALA A 50 -21.36 -25.09 -19.26
N GLU A 51 -21.38 -26.21 -19.98
CA GLU A 51 -20.78 -26.39 -21.29
C GLU A 51 -21.84 -26.15 -22.37
N ALA A 52 -21.50 -25.40 -23.42
CA ALA A 52 -22.40 -25.20 -24.55
C ALA A 52 -21.91 -25.97 -25.78
N LYS A 53 -22.82 -26.41 -26.65
CA LYS A 53 -22.46 -27.00 -27.93
C LYS A 53 -23.31 -26.45 -29.06
N GLN A 54 -22.68 -26.23 -30.21
CA GLN A 54 -23.38 -25.84 -31.42
C GLN A 54 -24.32 -26.95 -31.93
N GLY A 55 -25.50 -26.58 -32.43
CA GLY A 55 -26.43 -27.51 -33.06
C GLY A 55 -27.10 -28.45 -32.05
N ILE A 56 -27.27 -29.73 -32.41
CA ILE A 56 -27.78 -30.76 -31.49
C ILE A 56 -26.61 -31.64 -31.09
N SER A 57 -26.43 -31.84 -29.78
CA SER A 57 -25.26 -32.53 -29.22
C SER A 57 -25.64 -33.68 -28.30
N ASP A 58 -24.65 -34.53 -28.01
CA ASP A 58 -24.74 -35.51 -26.94
C ASP A 58 -24.44 -34.81 -25.59
N ILE A 59 -25.50 -34.61 -24.81
CA ILE A 59 -25.45 -33.91 -23.53
C ILE A 59 -24.52 -34.61 -22.53
N LYS A 60 -24.40 -35.95 -22.57
CA LYS A 60 -23.51 -36.68 -21.65
C LYS A 60 -22.05 -36.36 -21.93
N LYS A 61 -21.66 -36.32 -23.21
CA LYS A 61 -20.30 -35.93 -23.61
C LYS A 61 -20.00 -34.48 -23.21
N SER A 62 -20.98 -33.60 -23.32
CA SER A 62 -20.85 -32.20 -22.90
C SER A 62 -20.63 -32.08 -21.38
N PHE A 63 -21.32 -32.88 -20.56
CA PHE A 63 -21.05 -32.97 -19.12
C PHE A 63 -19.63 -33.49 -18.81
N ILE A 64 -19.16 -34.53 -19.49
CA ILE A 64 -17.78 -35.04 -19.27
C ILE A 64 -16.74 -33.98 -19.64
N GLN A 65 -16.95 -33.26 -20.74
CA GLN A 65 -16.10 -32.13 -21.12
C GLN A 65 -16.09 -31.03 -20.05
N LEU A 66 -17.25 -30.70 -19.46
CA LEU A 66 -17.33 -29.76 -18.35
C LEU A 66 -16.55 -30.25 -17.12
N ILE A 67 -16.72 -31.52 -16.74
CA ILE A 67 -16.05 -32.14 -15.58
C ILE A 67 -14.53 -32.12 -15.75
N LEU A 68 -14.03 -32.51 -16.92
CA LEU A 68 -12.59 -32.44 -17.23
C LEU A 68 -12.07 -31.00 -17.19
N THR A 69 -12.85 -30.03 -17.66
CA THR A 69 -12.50 -28.60 -17.59
C THR A 69 -12.43 -28.11 -16.14
N ILE A 70 -13.40 -28.50 -15.30
CA ILE A 70 -13.44 -28.19 -13.86
C ILE A 70 -12.22 -28.76 -13.15
N GLY A 71 -11.86 -30.01 -13.43
CA GLY A 71 -10.71 -30.68 -12.82
C GLY A 71 -9.37 -30.09 -13.27
N LYS A 72 -9.17 -29.96 -14.58
CA LYS A 72 -7.94 -29.41 -15.20
C LYS A 72 -7.57 -28.03 -14.68
N HIS A 73 -8.57 -27.16 -14.52
CA HIS A 73 -8.38 -25.79 -14.06
C HIS A 73 -8.62 -25.62 -12.55
N LYS A 74 -8.85 -26.72 -11.81
CA LYS A 74 -9.10 -26.73 -10.37
C LYS A 74 -10.27 -25.85 -9.91
N PHE A 75 -11.28 -25.65 -10.75
CA PHE A 75 -12.49 -24.91 -10.36
C PHE A 75 -13.21 -25.57 -9.17
N HIS A 76 -13.07 -26.89 -9.00
CA HIS A 76 -13.61 -27.61 -7.84
C HIS A 76 -12.98 -27.20 -6.49
N ALA A 77 -11.83 -26.52 -6.49
CA ALA A 77 -11.19 -25.96 -5.31
C ALA A 77 -11.65 -24.51 -5.00
N GLU A 78 -12.50 -23.94 -5.85
CA GLU A 78 -13.17 -22.65 -5.66
C GLU A 78 -14.59 -22.83 -5.09
N GLN A 79 -15.39 -21.77 -5.08
CA GLN A 79 -16.80 -21.90 -4.74
C GLN A 79 -17.51 -22.68 -5.86
N THR A 80 -18.12 -23.81 -5.53
CA THR A 80 -18.82 -24.63 -6.51
C THR A 80 -20.31 -24.29 -6.54
N PRO A 81 -20.94 -24.26 -7.72
CA PRO A 81 -22.37 -24.04 -7.83
C PRO A 81 -23.12 -25.29 -7.35
N ALA A 82 -24.38 -25.11 -6.96
CA ALA A 82 -25.27 -26.22 -6.66
C ALA A 82 -25.51 -27.11 -7.87
N LEU A 83 -25.56 -26.47 -9.05
CA LEU A 83 -25.92 -27.09 -10.32
C LEU A 83 -24.82 -26.85 -11.34
N ILE A 84 -24.58 -27.88 -12.15
CA ILE A 84 -23.87 -27.79 -13.41
C ILE A 84 -24.81 -28.14 -14.55
N GLY A 85 -24.44 -27.78 -15.77
CA GLY A 85 -25.28 -28.07 -16.93
C GLY A 85 -24.54 -28.27 -18.23
N ALA A 86 -25.30 -28.71 -19.20
CA ALA A 86 -24.88 -28.75 -20.59
C ALA A 86 -26.07 -28.33 -21.45
N PHE A 87 -25.82 -27.52 -22.48
CA PHE A 87 -26.89 -27.11 -23.38
C PHE A 87 -26.45 -27.03 -24.83
N ASP A 88 -27.43 -27.19 -25.71
CA ASP A 88 -27.27 -27.09 -27.15
C ASP A 88 -28.40 -26.24 -27.75
N ALA A 89 -28.61 -26.27 -29.07
CA ALA A 89 -29.65 -25.47 -29.71
C ALA A 89 -31.09 -25.94 -29.42
N GLU A 90 -31.28 -27.13 -28.88
CA GLU A 90 -32.59 -27.77 -28.66
C GLU A 90 -32.99 -27.80 -27.18
N LYS A 91 -32.02 -28.01 -26.28
CA LYS A 91 -32.29 -28.31 -24.87
C LYS A 91 -31.17 -27.88 -23.94
N ILE A 92 -31.52 -27.72 -22.66
CA ILE A 92 -30.59 -27.54 -21.54
C ILE A 92 -30.82 -28.62 -20.49
N ALA A 93 -29.73 -29.17 -19.96
CA ALA A 93 -29.75 -30.16 -18.91
C ALA A 93 -29.07 -29.64 -17.64
N PHE A 94 -29.61 -30.00 -16.47
CA PHE A 94 -29.08 -29.64 -15.16
C PHE A 94 -28.75 -30.89 -14.35
N LEU A 95 -27.62 -30.88 -13.64
CA LEU A 95 -27.19 -31.93 -12.74
C LEU A 95 -26.64 -31.31 -11.45
N SER A 96 -26.92 -31.93 -10.31
CA SER A 96 -26.36 -31.50 -9.02
C SER A 96 -24.84 -31.70 -9.01
N PHE A 97 -24.09 -30.67 -8.66
CA PHE A 97 -22.63 -30.76 -8.53
C PHE A 97 -22.21 -31.79 -7.48
N SER A 98 -22.98 -31.92 -6.39
CA SER A 98 -22.71 -32.89 -5.32
C SER A 98 -22.62 -34.35 -5.81
N LYS A 99 -23.35 -34.71 -6.88
CA LYS A 99 -23.35 -36.08 -7.42
C LYS A 99 -22.05 -36.45 -8.13
N ILE A 100 -21.32 -35.46 -8.63
CA ILE A 100 -20.04 -35.66 -9.34
C ILE A 100 -18.84 -35.23 -8.50
N GLN A 101 -19.06 -34.67 -7.32
CA GLN A 101 -18.03 -34.01 -6.53
C GLN A 101 -16.88 -34.95 -6.14
N GLU A 102 -17.20 -36.20 -5.79
CA GLU A 102 -16.22 -37.23 -5.42
C GLU A 102 -15.22 -37.55 -6.53
N VAL A 103 -15.58 -37.29 -7.80
CA VAL A 103 -14.69 -37.53 -8.94
C VAL A 103 -13.42 -36.69 -8.83
N PHE A 104 -13.52 -35.45 -8.34
CA PHE A 104 -12.39 -34.53 -8.30
C PHE A 104 -11.30 -34.90 -7.28
N TYR A 105 -11.58 -35.84 -6.39
CA TYR A 105 -10.66 -36.28 -5.32
C TYR A 105 -10.05 -37.66 -5.61
N LYS A 106 -10.34 -38.25 -6.76
CA LYS A 106 -9.75 -39.51 -7.19
C LYS A 106 -8.33 -39.28 -7.72
N ASN A 107 -7.39 -40.04 -7.19
CA ASN A 107 -5.96 -39.92 -7.54
C ASN A 107 -5.60 -40.54 -8.91
N ASP A 108 -6.51 -41.29 -9.53
CA ASP A 108 -6.31 -42.05 -10.77
C ASP A 108 -6.91 -41.36 -12.02
N ILE A 109 -7.10 -40.04 -11.95
CA ILE A 109 -7.59 -39.21 -13.06
C ILE A 109 -6.47 -38.31 -13.57
N ASP A 110 -6.17 -38.42 -14.86
CA ASP A 110 -5.27 -37.49 -15.55
C ASP A 110 -6.01 -36.21 -15.96
N TRP A 111 -5.85 -35.15 -15.16
CA TRP A 111 -6.45 -33.84 -15.44
C TRP A 111 -5.73 -33.04 -16.54
N SER A 112 -4.59 -33.51 -17.05
CA SER A 112 -3.81 -32.76 -18.06
C SER A 112 -4.39 -32.87 -19.47
N VAL A 113 -5.25 -33.87 -19.72
CA VAL A 113 -5.89 -34.14 -21.03
C VAL A 113 -6.68 -32.95 -21.55
N THR A 114 -6.84 -32.86 -22.88
CA THR A 114 -7.67 -31.82 -23.51
C THR A 114 -9.14 -32.15 -23.30
N PRO A 115 -9.95 -31.31 -22.60
CA PRO A 115 -11.33 -31.67 -22.25
C PRO A 115 -12.25 -31.94 -23.44
N SER A 116 -11.97 -31.34 -24.60
CA SER A 116 -12.74 -31.53 -25.84
C SER A 116 -12.32 -32.74 -26.67
N ASP A 117 -11.29 -33.49 -26.27
CA ASP A 117 -10.88 -34.72 -26.96
C ASP A 117 -11.71 -35.91 -26.48
N HIS A 118 -12.82 -36.16 -27.19
CA HIS A 118 -13.77 -37.24 -26.90
C HIS A 118 -13.22 -38.65 -27.17
N THR A 119 -12.01 -38.76 -27.73
CA THR A 119 -11.36 -40.05 -28.04
C THR A 119 -10.31 -40.45 -27.01
N SER A 120 -9.93 -39.54 -26.11
CA SER A 120 -8.94 -39.83 -25.08
C SER A 120 -9.40 -40.91 -24.09
N GLU A 121 -8.45 -41.73 -23.61
CA GLU A 121 -8.73 -42.82 -22.68
C GLU A 121 -9.41 -42.31 -21.39
N GLN A 122 -8.93 -41.20 -20.86
CA GLN A 122 -9.49 -40.57 -19.67
C GLN A 122 -10.94 -40.07 -19.88
N PHE A 123 -11.26 -39.53 -21.05
CA PHE A 123 -12.62 -39.10 -21.38
C PHE A 123 -13.58 -40.28 -21.45
N LEU A 124 -13.19 -41.35 -22.16
CA LEU A 124 -14.00 -42.56 -22.28
C LEU A 124 -14.18 -43.28 -20.93
N LYS A 125 -13.15 -43.28 -20.08
CA LYS A 125 -13.20 -43.80 -18.70
C LYS A 125 -14.26 -43.05 -17.89
N LEU A 126 -14.20 -41.72 -17.84
CA LEU A 126 -15.17 -40.91 -17.08
C LEU A 126 -16.58 -41.01 -17.64
N LEU A 127 -16.74 -41.06 -18.97
CA LEU A 127 -18.05 -41.24 -19.61
C LEU A 127 -18.71 -42.55 -19.18
N LYS A 128 -17.94 -43.64 -19.13
CA LYS A 128 -18.44 -44.94 -18.66
C LYS A 128 -18.75 -44.95 -17.17
N GLU A 129 -17.87 -44.36 -16.37
CA GLU A 129 -17.98 -44.35 -14.91
C GLU A 129 -19.16 -43.52 -14.40
N LEU A 130 -19.45 -42.40 -15.07
CA LEU A 130 -20.51 -41.47 -14.66
C LEU A 130 -21.83 -41.68 -15.41
N ASP A 131 -21.95 -42.68 -16.28
CA ASP A 131 -23.13 -42.84 -17.16
C ASP A 131 -24.46 -42.87 -16.38
N GLU A 132 -24.51 -43.61 -15.27
CA GLU A 132 -25.70 -43.71 -14.41
C GLU A 132 -26.04 -42.36 -13.77
N ILE A 133 -25.04 -41.65 -13.22
CA ILE A 133 -25.22 -40.32 -12.61
C ILE A 133 -25.70 -39.30 -13.65
N LEU A 134 -25.16 -39.36 -14.88
CA LEU A 134 -25.53 -38.46 -15.97
C LEU A 134 -26.96 -38.72 -16.47
N ASN A 135 -27.50 -39.94 -16.31
CA ASN A 135 -28.91 -40.23 -16.63
C ASN A 135 -29.90 -39.53 -15.69
N GLU A 136 -29.45 -39.06 -14.53
CA GLU A 136 -30.29 -38.33 -13.57
C GLU A 136 -30.39 -36.83 -13.88
N ALA A 137 -29.78 -36.35 -14.96
CA ALA A 137 -29.86 -34.94 -15.35
C ALA A 137 -31.30 -34.54 -15.75
N LEU A 138 -31.75 -33.40 -15.25
CA LEU A 138 -33.06 -32.83 -15.61
C LEU A 138 -32.95 -32.09 -16.93
N ILE A 139 -33.65 -32.57 -17.96
CA ILE A 139 -33.58 -32.04 -19.32
C ILE A 139 -34.83 -31.22 -19.63
N PHE A 140 -34.62 -29.97 -20.07
CA PHE A 140 -35.67 -29.06 -20.52
C PHE A 140 -35.48 -28.78 -22.01
N TYR A 141 -36.49 -29.07 -22.81
CA TYR A 141 -36.52 -28.71 -24.22
C TYR A 141 -37.11 -27.31 -24.38
N TYR A 142 -36.39 -26.38 -25.01
CA TYR A 142 -36.81 -24.98 -25.07
C TYR A 142 -38.21 -24.79 -25.68
N GLU A 143 -38.57 -25.60 -26.69
CA GLU A 143 -39.90 -25.51 -27.33
C GLU A 143 -41.04 -26.04 -26.47
N LYS A 144 -40.79 -26.99 -25.56
CA LYS A 144 -41.83 -27.70 -24.81
C LYS A 144 -41.92 -27.28 -23.35
N ASN A 145 -40.80 -26.88 -22.76
CA ASN A 145 -40.64 -26.68 -21.32
C ASN A 145 -40.26 -25.24 -20.96
N ASP A 146 -40.55 -24.24 -21.82
CA ASP A 146 -40.10 -22.86 -21.63
C ASP A 146 -40.48 -22.26 -20.25
N GLU A 147 -41.75 -22.37 -19.87
CA GLU A 147 -42.24 -21.86 -18.58
C GLU A 147 -41.73 -22.68 -17.38
N GLU A 148 -41.61 -24.00 -17.54
CA GLU A 148 -41.05 -24.88 -16.51
C GLU A 148 -39.57 -24.58 -16.26
N LEU A 149 -38.80 -24.32 -17.32
CA LEU A 149 -37.39 -23.94 -17.26
C LEU A 149 -37.21 -22.57 -16.56
N LYS A 150 -38.03 -21.58 -16.90
CA LYS A 150 -38.02 -20.26 -16.22
C LYS A 150 -38.28 -20.39 -14.72
N ASN A 151 -39.26 -21.20 -14.33
CA ASN A 151 -39.58 -21.44 -12.92
C ASN A 151 -38.46 -22.20 -12.23
N PHE A 152 -37.93 -23.25 -12.86
CA PHE A 152 -36.80 -24.03 -12.32
C PHE A 152 -35.58 -23.14 -12.04
N ILE A 153 -35.19 -22.28 -12.99
CA ILE A 153 -34.07 -21.34 -12.83
C ILE A 153 -34.35 -20.38 -11.67
N LYS A 154 -35.56 -19.81 -11.60
CA LYS A 154 -35.93 -18.86 -10.54
C LYS A 154 -35.86 -19.47 -9.14
N GLU A 155 -36.26 -20.72 -9.00
CA GLU A 155 -36.34 -21.41 -7.71
C GLU A 155 -35.02 -22.05 -7.29
N ASN A 156 -34.21 -22.52 -8.24
CA ASN A 156 -33.03 -23.33 -7.94
C ASN A 156 -31.71 -22.56 -8.07
N LEU A 157 -31.66 -21.49 -8.86
CA LEU A 157 -30.47 -20.63 -9.01
C LEU A 157 -30.54 -19.42 -8.08
N THR A 158 -30.56 -19.73 -6.79
CA THR A 158 -30.49 -18.75 -5.69
C THR A 158 -29.22 -18.98 -4.88
N ASN A 159 -28.79 -17.95 -4.13
CA ASN A 159 -27.64 -18.07 -3.23
C ASN A 159 -27.88 -19.04 -2.06
N GLU A 160 -29.13 -19.43 -1.81
CA GLU A 160 -29.53 -20.30 -0.70
C GLU A 160 -29.14 -21.77 -0.93
N ASN A 161 -28.96 -22.18 -2.19
CA ASN A 161 -28.70 -23.57 -2.58
C ASN A 161 -27.22 -23.88 -2.87
N ILE A 162 -26.31 -22.94 -2.63
CA ILE A 162 -24.89 -23.08 -2.97
C ILE A 162 -24.21 -24.20 -2.16
N SER A 163 -23.44 -25.06 -2.83
CA SER A 163 -22.53 -25.98 -2.17
C SER A 163 -21.40 -25.22 -1.49
N LYS A 164 -21.13 -25.55 -0.23
CA LYS A 164 -20.16 -24.86 0.61
C LYS A 164 -18.73 -25.01 0.08
N PHE A 165 -17.89 -24.01 0.30
CA PHE A 165 -16.44 -24.08 0.08
C PHE A 165 -15.82 -25.11 1.02
N LYS A 166 -15.15 -26.12 0.48
CA LYS A 166 -14.38 -27.08 1.27
C LYS A 166 -13.14 -26.45 1.88
N ILE A 167 -12.83 -26.85 3.12
CA ILE A 167 -11.65 -26.40 3.85
C ILE A 167 -10.60 -27.52 3.84
N ASP A 168 -9.37 -27.18 3.45
CA ASP A 168 -8.23 -28.10 3.39
C ASP A 168 -6.95 -27.50 4.02
N LYS A 169 -5.85 -28.25 3.98
CA LYS A 169 -4.53 -27.83 4.51
C LYS A 169 -3.99 -26.54 3.87
N ASN A 170 -4.42 -26.20 2.67
CA ASN A 170 -3.90 -25.07 1.90
C ASN A 170 -4.72 -23.79 2.11
N ASN A 171 -6.03 -23.91 2.38
CA ASN A 171 -6.92 -22.76 2.43
C ASN A 171 -7.41 -22.38 3.84
N PHE A 172 -7.24 -23.24 4.86
CA PHE A 172 -7.78 -23.00 6.19
C PHE A 172 -7.26 -21.71 6.85
N VAL A 173 -6.02 -21.30 6.54
CA VAL A 173 -5.44 -20.02 7.01
C VAL A 173 -6.11 -18.82 6.31
N SER A 174 -6.38 -18.92 5.01
CA SER A 174 -7.09 -17.85 4.29
C SER A 174 -8.52 -17.68 4.81
N ILE A 175 -9.17 -18.79 5.14
CA ILE A 175 -10.55 -18.80 5.65
C ILE A 175 -10.58 -18.25 7.08
N TYR A 176 -9.57 -18.55 7.89
CA TYR A 176 -9.36 -17.92 9.18
C TYR A 176 -9.34 -16.40 9.10
N HIS A 177 -8.62 -15.79 8.15
CA HIS A 177 -8.59 -14.33 8.02
C HIS A 177 -9.97 -13.74 7.67
N LYS A 178 -10.75 -14.44 6.82
CA LYS A 178 -12.12 -14.04 6.49
C LYS A 178 -13.05 -14.20 7.69
N TRP A 179 -12.88 -15.27 8.45
CA TRP A 179 -13.59 -15.51 9.71
C TRP A 179 -13.25 -14.43 10.74
N SER A 180 -11.97 -14.08 10.88
CA SER A 180 -11.50 -13.05 11.82
C SER A 180 -12.12 -11.70 11.50
N LYS A 181 -12.18 -11.30 10.22
CA LYS A 181 -12.83 -10.05 9.81
C LYS A 181 -14.35 -10.04 10.02
N SER A 182 -15.01 -11.20 9.84
CA SER A 182 -16.48 -11.27 9.78
C SER A 182 -17.12 -11.65 11.12
N VAL A 183 -16.49 -12.54 11.88
CA VAL A 183 -17.05 -13.18 13.08
C VAL A 183 -16.38 -12.70 14.37
N LYS A 184 -15.06 -12.45 14.40
CA LYS A 184 -14.31 -12.10 15.63
C LYS A 184 -14.96 -10.96 16.42
N GLU A 185 -15.31 -9.86 15.76
CA GLU A 185 -15.89 -8.67 16.43
C GLU A 185 -17.28 -8.93 17.04
N SER A 186 -17.99 -9.94 16.54
CA SER A 186 -19.29 -10.37 17.07
C SER A 186 -19.17 -11.14 18.39
N ILE A 187 -18.00 -11.65 18.76
CA ILE A 187 -17.80 -12.42 19.99
C ILE A 187 -17.76 -11.47 21.20
N SER A 188 -18.47 -11.82 22.28
CA SER A 188 -18.64 -11.01 23.49
C SER A 188 -17.48 -11.19 24.48
N ILE A 189 -16.25 -10.99 24.02
CA ILE A 189 -15.05 -11.14 24.85
C ILE A 189 -14.19 -9.88 24.86
N ASP A 190 -13.54 -9.61 26.01
CA ASP A 190 -12.44 -8.66 26.10
C ASP A 190 -11.17 -9.32 25.56
N TRP A 191 -10.78 -8.95 24.35
CA TRP A 191 -9.64 -9.53 23.65
C TRP A 191 -8.30 -9.27 24.35
N ASP A 192 -8.15 -8.14 25.05
CA ASP A 192 -6.91 -7.83 25.78
C ASP A 192 -6.78 -8.73 27.01
N LEU A 193 -7.89 -8.98 27.71
CA LEU A 193 -7.93 -9.88 28.86
C LEU A 193 -7.78 -11.35 28.45
N ALA A 194 -8.43 -11.75 27.36
CA ALA A 194 -8.32 -13.11 26.80
C ALA A 194 -6.88 -13.44 26.41
N LYS A 195 -6.21 -12.51 25.68
CA LYS A 195 -4.80 -12.65 25.28
C LYS A 195 -3.88 -12.79 26.50
N LYS A 196 -4.08 -12.02 27.57
CA LYS A 196 -3.32 -12.15 28.84
C LYS A 196 -3.48 -13.51 29.50
N ASN A 197 -4.60 -14.18 29.26
CA ASN A 197 -4.89 -15.52 29.78
C ASN A 197 -4.53 -16.65 28.81
N GLY A 198 -3.84 -16.35 27.70
CA GLY A 198 -3.37 -17.34 26.73
C GLY A 198 -4.42 -17.79 25.72
N ILE A 199 -5.60 -17.18 25.70
CA ILE A 199 -6.68 -17.46 24.76
C ILE A 199 -6.57 -16.44 23.61
N ILE A 200 -6.53 -16.93 22.37
CA ILE A 200 -6.44 -16.09 21.16
C ILE A 200 -7.62 -16.38 20.22
N ASP A 201 -7.83 -15.50 19.25
CA ASP A 201 -8.88 -15.64 18.22
C ASP A 201 -8.78 -16.93 17.40
N ALA A 202 -7.58 -17.47 17.19
CA ALA A 202 -7.38 -18.79 16.59
C ALA A 202 -8.10 -19.93 17.33
N ASP A 203 -8.21 -19.84 18.66
CA ASP A 203 -8.85 -20.88 19.48
C ASP A 203 -10.36 -20.95 19.18
N PHE A 204 -11.00 -19.79 19.01
CA PHE A 204 -12.39 -19.68 18.62
C PHE A 204 -12.61 -20.16 17.18
N TYR A 205 -11.71 -19.81 16.26
CA TYR A 205 -11.79 -20.29 14.89
C TYR A 205 -11.66 -21.81 14.80
N LEU A 206 -10.73 -22.42 15.53
CA LEU A 206 -10.59 -23.88 15.54
C LEU A 206 -11.81 -24.56 16.16
N ALA A 207 -12.36 -23.98 17.24
CA ALA A 207 -13.61 -24.46 17.86
C ALA A 207 -14.77 -24.42 16.86
N ASP A 208 -14.89 -23.33 16.10
CA ASP A 208 -15.87 -23.18 15.03
C ASP A 208 -15.61 -24.16 13.88
N LEU A 209 -14.37 -24.25 13.40
CA LEU A 209 -13.99 -25.04 12.23
C LEU A 209 -14.20 -26.54 12.46
N LEU A 210 -13.85 -27.02 13.65
CA LEU A 210 -13.95 -28.42 14.05
C LEU A 210 -15.24 -28.64 14.84
N SER A 211 -16.37 -28.17 14.28
CA SER A 211 -17.69 -28.36 14.86
C SER A 211 -18.67 -28.96 13.86
N ASN A 212 -19.60 -29.76 14.40
CA ASN A 212 -20.80 -30.20 13.70
C ASN A 212 -22.03 -29.70 14.47
N GLU A 213 -23.05 -29.19 13.77
CA GLU A 213 -24.24 -28.59 14.39
C GLU A 213 -23.95 -27.54 15.49
N ASN A 214 -22.90 -26.72 15.30
CA ASN A 214 -22.36 -25.77 16.29
C ASN A 214 -21.93 -26.43 17.62
N GLN A 215 -21.54 -27.69 17.56
CA GLN A 215 -20.91 -28.38 18.67
C GLN A 215 -19.51 -28.81 18.25
N THR A 216 -18.48 -28.29 18.91
CA THR A 216 -17.10 -28.71 18.65
C THR A 216 -16.98 -30.21 18.92
N ILE A 217 -16.41 -30.94 17.95
CA ILE A 217 -16.29 -32.40 17.98
C ILE A 217 -14.92 -32.89 18.47
N VAL A 218 -13.99 -31.95 18.72
CA VAL A 218 -12.65 -32.24 19.25
C VAL A 218 -12.51 -31.64 20.65
N GLU A 219 -12.45 -32.49 21.68
CA GLU A 219 -12.40 -32.07 23.09
C GLU A 219 -11.06 -31.46 23.53
N LYS A 220 -10.00 -31.63 22.74
CA LYS A 220 -8.63 -31.16 23.08
C LYS A 220 -8.38 -29.66 22.80
N LEU A 221 -9.38 -28.92 22.32
CA LEU A 221 -9.24 -27.50 21.99
C LEU A 221 -9.30 -26.61 23.25
N PHE A 222 -8.70 -25.42 23.17
CA PHE A 222 -8.71 -24.44 24.26
C PHE A 222 -10.08 -23.77 24.45
N ALA A 223 -10.83 -23.63 23.36
CA ALA A 223 -12.20 -23.16 23.33
C ALA A 223 -13.08 -24.26 22.72
N ILE A 224 -14.28 -24.44 23.27
CA ILE A 224 -15.28 -25.40 22.81
C ILE A 224 -16.54 -24.61 22.46
N LEU A 225 -16.98 -24.66 21.21
CA LEU A 225 -18.26 -24.11 20.79
C LEU A 225 -19.36 -25.08 21.25
N ASN A 226 -20.29 -24.57 22.05
CA ASN A 226 -21.47 -25.29 22.51
C ASN A 226 -22.73 -24.49 22.14
N LYS A 227 -23.27 -24.80 20.95
CA LYS A 227 -24.45 -24.15 20.36
C LYS A 227 -24.28 -22.66 20.14
N ASP A 228 -24.57 -21.85 21.15
CA ASP A 228 -24.68 -20.39 21.11
C ASP A 228 -23.60 -19.66 21.93
N HIS A 229 -22.68 -20.39 22.55
CA HIS A 229 -21.59 -19.84 23.34
C HIS A 229 -20.33 -20.71 23.26
N TYR A 230 -19.20 -20.10 23.62
CA TYR A 230 -17.93 -20.78 23.82
C TYR A 230 -17.71 -21.09 25.29
N GLU A 231 -17.17 -22.27 25.58
CA GLU A 231 -16.71 -22.71 26.89
C GLU A 231 -15.18 -22.88 26.87
N PHE A 232 -14.49 -22.47 27.93
CA PHE A 232 -13.03 -22.61 28.05
C PHE A 232 -12.65 -23.64 29.11
N ASN A 233 -11.46 -24.22 28.97
CA ASN A 233 -10.96 -25.24 29.88
C ASN A 233 -11.04 -24.81 31.36
N ALA A 234 -11.58 -25.72 32.17
CA ALA A 234 -11.79 -25.61 33.61
C ALA A 234 -10.55 -25.15 34.40
N LYS A 235 -10.67 -24.05 35.16
CA LYS A 235 -9.68 -23.66 36.17
C LYS A 235 -10.18 -24.03 37.57
N LYS A 236 -9.26 -24.47 38.45
CA LYS A 236 -9.54 -24.59 39.89
C LYS A 236 -9.73 -23.19 40.46
N THR A 237 -10.85 -22.96 41.12
CA THR A 237 -11.08 -21.76 41.92
C THR A 237 -10.24 -21.82 43.20
N ASP A 238 -10.09 -20.68 43.87
CA ASP A 238 -9.42 -20.57 45.17
C ASP A 238 -10.09 -21.41 46.28
N LEU A 239 -11.30 -21.94 46.03
CA LEU A 239 -12.06 -22.82 46.90
C LEU A 239 -11.96 -24.31 46.52
N GLY A 240 -11.16 -24.65 45.50
CA GLY A 240 -10.97 -26.03 45.02
C GLY A 240 -12.08 -26.57 44.12
N SER A 241 -13.09 -25.75 43.78
CA SER A 241 -14.10 -26.11 42.79
C SER A 241 -13.61 -25.87 41.36
N ILE A 242 -14.21 -26.55 40.38
CA ILE A 242 -13.94 -26.32 38.96
C ILE A 242 -14.95 -25.28 38.45
N ALA A 243 -14.47 -24.17 37.90
CA ALA A 243 -15.30 -23.18 37.21
C ALA A 243 -14.97 -23.14 35.71
N THR A 244 -16.01 -23.12 34.88
CA THR A 244 -15.92 -23.01 33.42
C THR A 244 -16.31 -21.60 33.02
N GLU A 245 -15.40 -20.84 32.41
CA GLU A 245 -15.70 -19.53 31.84
C GLU A 245 -16.44 -19.70 30.51
N LYS A 246 -17.38 -18.79 30.22
CA LYS A 246 -18.20 -18.82 29.01
C LYS A 246 -18.31 -17.44 28.37
N THR A 247 -18.34 -17.38 27.05
CA THR A 247 -18.64 -16.14 26.29
C THR A 247 -19.58 -16.42 25.13
N GLY A 248 -20.49 -15.49 24.83
CA GLY A 248 -21.47 -15.60 23.75
C GLY A 248 -21.20 -14.65 22.60
N PHE A 249 -22.21 -14.39 21.77
CA PHE A 249 -22.16 -13.49 20.62
C PHE A 249 -23.01 -12.25 20.86
N LYS A 250 -22.48 -11.06 20.56
CA LYS A 250 -23.15 -9.75 20.70
C LYS A 250 -24.35 -9.61 19.76
N ASP A 251 -24.36 -10.38 18.68
CA ASP A 251 -25.31 -10.30 17.57
C ASP A 251 -26.23 -11.53 17.45
N ASN A 252 -26.31 -12.35 18.50
CA ASN A 252 -27.07 -13.61 18.50
C ASN A 252 -26.67 -14.56 17.35
N GLN A 253 -25.35 -14.69 17.09
CA GLN A 253 -24.74 -15.55 16.07
C GLN A 253 -25.06 -15.19 14.62
N LYS A 254 -25.53 -13.98 14.33
CA LYS A 254 -25.87 -13.60 12.96
C LYS A 254 -24.65 -13.66 12.05
N ALA A 255 -23.55 -13.01 12.40
CA ALA A 255 -22.31 -13.00 11.62
C ALA A 255 -21.70 -14.40 11.49
N HIS A 256 -21.74 -15.18 12.57
CA HIS A 256 -21.28 -16.57 12.58
C HIS A 256 -22.09 -17.46 11.61
N LYS A 257 -23.44 -17.38 11.62
CA LYS A 257 -24.30 -18.14 10.71
C LYS A 257 -24.11 -17.72 9.26
N ASP A 258 -24.06 -16.41 8.99
CA ASP A 258 -23.80 -15.87 7.65
C ASP A 258 -22.46 -16.40 7.10
N PHE A 259 -21.42 -16.45 7.94
CA PHE A 259 -20.09 -16.95 7.54
C PHE A 259 -20.09 -18.45 7.23
N TRP A 260 -20.62 -19.29 8.12
CA TRP A 260 -20.58 -20.75 7.99
C TRP A 260 -21.63 -21.34 7.03
N THR A 261 -22.51 -20.50 6.47
CA THR A 261 -23.33 -20.86 5.31
C THR A 261 -22.48 -21.08 4.06
N ILE A 262 -21.29 -20.47 4.01
CA ILE A 262 -20.43 -20.45 2.83
C ILE A 262 -19.37 -21.55 2.88
N TYR A 263 -18.92 -21.96 4.07
CA TYR A 263 -17.80 -22.89 4.25
C TYR A 263 -18.24 -24.22 4.86
N GLU A 264 -17.74 -25.32 4.30
CA GLU A 264 -18.02 -26.68 4.76
C GLU A 264 -17.20 -26.94 6.02
N ARG A 265 -17.91 -27.31 7.09
CA ARG A 265 -17.32 -27.71 8.37
C ARG A 265 -18.10 -28.88 8.97
N PRO A 266 -17.42 -29.82 9.66
CA PRO A 266 -15.97 -29.90 9.79
C PRO A 266 -15.29 -30.29 8.45
N PRO A 267 -14.00 -29.96 8.25
CA PRO A 267 -13.21 -30.44 7.12
C PRO A 267 -13.04 -31.97 7.15
N LEU A 268 -12.42 -32.57 6.12
CA LEU A 268 -12.09 -34.01 6.14
C LEU A 268 -11.25 -34.36 7.37
N GLU A 269 -11.55 -35.50 8.00
CA GLU A 269 -10.94 -35.94 9.28
C GLU A 269 -9.41 -36.02 9.20
N GLU A 270 -8.86 -36.44 8.05
CA GLU A 270 -7.43 -36.49 7.78
C GLU A 270 -6.70 -35.12 7.87
N PHE A 271 -7.44 -34.02 7.94
CA PHE A 271 -6.90 -32.67 8.08
C PHE A 271 -6.94 -32.15 9.52
N TRP A 272 -7.68 -32.78 10.43
CA TRP A 272 -7.96 -32.23 11.76
C TRP A 272 -6.68 -32.08 12.58
N ASP A 273 -5.89 -33.15 12.72
CA ASP A 273 -4.63 -33.12 13.47
C ASP A 273 -3.69 -32.05 12.91
N TYR A 274 -3.56 -31.96 11.59
CA TYR A 274 -2.75 -30.92 10.94
C TYR A 274 -3.25 -29.51 11.30
N MET A 275 -4.55 -29.23 11.22
CA MET A 275 -5.10 -27.90 11.51
C MET A 275 -4.96 -27.53 13.00
N ILE A 276 -5.05 -28.50 13.90
CA ILE A 276 -4.86 -28.32 15.35
C ILE A 276 -3.39 -28.08 15.68
N GLU A 277 -2.48 -28.93 15.18
CA GLU A 277 -1.04 -28.81 15.39
C GLU A 277 -0.48 -27.53 14.76
N ARG A 278 -1.08 -27.08 13.64
CA ARG A 278 -0.71 -25.85 12.94
C ARG A 278 -1.53 -24.63 13.35
N ARG A 279 -2.06 -24.63 14.59
CA ARG A 279 -2.61 -23.44 15.26
C ARG A 279 -1.67 -22.23 15.18
N ASP A 280 -0.35 -22.47 15.12
CA ASP A 280 0.67 -21.43 14.93
C ASP A 280 0.51 -20.62 13.63
N LEU A 281 -0.12 -21.19 12.60
CA LEU A 281 -0.42 -20.52 11.33
C LEU A 281 -1.63 -19.58 11.41
N LEU A 282 -2.44 -19.73 12.46
CA LEU A 282 -3.71 -19.04 12.66
C LEU A 282 -3.58 -17.88 13.65
N VAL A 283 -2.38 -17.53 14.09
CA VAL A 283 -2.18 -16.45 15.06
C VAL A 283 -2.23 -15.10 14.36
N ASP A 284 -2.90 -14.12 14.98
CA ASP A 284 -2.83 -12.68 14.65
C ASP A 284 -1.38 -12.33 14.24
N GLN A 285 -1.21 -11.66 13.09
CA GLN A 285 0.12 -11.26 12.56
C GLN A 285 0.96 -10.51 13.62
N ASP A 286 0.30 -9.92 14.61
CA ASP A 286 0.86 -9.21 15.77
C ASP A 286 1.72 -10.07 16.72
N ILE A 287 1.55 -11.40 16.81
CA ILE A 287 2.40 -12.22 17.73
C ILE A 287 3.70 -12.69 17.04
N ARG A 288 3.79 -12.62 15.71
CA ARG A 288 5.05 -12.79 14.96
C ARG A 288 5.84 -11.49 14.80
N GLU A 289 5.39 -10.39 15.40
CA GLU A 289 6.13 -9.11 15.47
C GLU A 289 7.38 -9.16 16.37
N ARG A 290 7.68 -10.29 17.01
CA ARG A 290 8.96 -10.52 17.69
C ARG A 290 10.00 -11.14 16.75
N LYS A 291 10.33 -10.41 15.69
CA LYS A 291 11.65 -10.33 15.04
C LYS A 291 11.50 -9.38 13.86
N GLY A 292 12.41 -8.41 13.73
CA GLY A 292 12.32 -7.26 12.83
C GLY A 292 12.41 -7.56 11.32
N ALA A 293 11.74 -8.60 10.83
CA ALA A 293 11.56 -8.87 9.42
C ALA A 293 10.44 -7.99 8.85
N PHE A 294 10.75 -7.19 7.82
CA PHE A 294 9.79 -6.37 7.10
C PHE A 294 8.88 -7.27 6.26
N PHE A 295 7.63 -7.48 6.71
CA PHE A 295 6.67 -8.33 6.01
C PHE A 295 6.03 -7.59 4.83
N THR A 296 5.84 -8.29 3.69
CA THR A 296 5.16 -7.76 2.50
C THR A 296 3.73 -8.29 2.46
N PRO A 297 2.70 -7.44 2.57
CA PRO A 297 1.30 -7.85 2.54
C PRO A 297 0.94 -8.64 1.27
N ARG A 298 0.12 -9.68 1.43
CA ARG A 298 -0.25 -10.61 0.35
C ARG A 298 -0.85 -9.89 -0.87
N ILE A 299 -1.71 -8.89 -0.65
CA ILE A 299 -2.31 -8.09 -1.71
C ILE A 299 -1.26 -7.46 -2.65
N TRP A 300 -0.11 -7.06 -2.11
CA TRP A 300 0.98 -6.48 -2.90
C TRP A 300 1.85 -7.54 -3.55
N VAL A 301 2.04 -8.69 -2.91
CA VAL A 301 2.71 -9.86 -3.53
C VAL A 301 1.92 -10.32 -4.76
N ASP A 302 0.60 -10.49 -4.63
CA ASP A 302 -0.27 -10.87 -5.75
C ASP A 302 -0.19 -9.84 -6.90
N LYS A 303 -0.22 -8.54 -6.55
CA LYS A 303 -0.07 -7.45 -7.52
C LYS A 303 1.30 -7.44 -8.18
N ALA A 304 2.37 -7.76 -7.45
CA ALA A 304 3.72 -7.85 -8.01
C ALA A 304 3.84 -8.98 -9.03
N CYS A 305 3.30 -10.16 -8.74
CA CYS A 305 3.23 -11.29 -9.68
C CYS A 305 2.42 -10.94 -10.95
N GLU A 306 1.30 -10.21 -10.80
CA GLU A 306 0.52 -9.68 -11.93
C GLU A 306 1.40 -8.78 -12.84
N TYR A 307 2.24 -7.93 -12.24
CA TYR A 307 3.12 -7.02 -12.98
C TYR A 307 4.32 -7.72 -13.61
N LEU A 308 4.88 -8.75 -12.97
CA LEU A 308 5.89 -9.63 -13.56
C LEU A 308 5.34 -10.29 -14.82
N SER A 309 4.14 -10.85 -14.76
CA SER A 309 3.45 -11.44 -15.91
C SER A 309 3.22 -10.43 -17.04
N LYS A 310 2.80 -9.20 -16.71
CA LYS A 310 2.65 -8.09 -17.68
C LYS A 310 3.97 -7.64 -18.31
N ALA A 311 5.08 -7.75 -17.60
CA ALA A 311 6.39 -7.29 -18.05
C ALA A 311 7.16 -8.36 -18.85
N LEU A 312 7.07 -9.62 -18.42
CA LEU A 312 7.92 -10.72 -18.89
C LEU A 312 7.15 -11.85 -19.60
N GLY A 313 5.80 -11.82 -19.57
CA GLY A 313 4.94 -12.86 -20.12
C GLY A 313 4.34 -13.77 -19.05
N LYS A 314 3.22 -14.45 -19.36
CA LYS A 314 2.49 -15.31 -18.39
C LYS A 314 3.28 -16.54 -17.93
N ASP A 315 4.23 -16.99 -18.74
CA ASP A 315 5.06 -18.18 -18.52
C ASP A 315 6.45 -17.82 -17.96
N TYR A 316 6.61 -16.64 -17.35
CA TYR A 316 7.90 -16.20 -16.83
C TYR A 316 8.47 -17.16 -15.76
N GLU A 317 7.63 -17.82 -14.94
CA GLU A 317 8.08 -18.80 -13.92
C GLU A 317 8.76 -20.04 -14.52
N GLU A 318 8.46 -20.37 -15.77
CA GLU A 318 9.12 -21.48 -16.49
C GLU A 318 10.44 -21.03 -17.12
N LYS A 319 10.50 -19.76 -17.54
CA LYS A 319 11.63 -19.19 -18.30
C LYS A 319 12.72 -18.57 -17.43
N TYR A 320 12.38 -18.12 -16.22
CA TYR A 320 13.25 -17.37 -15.35
C TYR A 320 13.53 -18.09 -14.03
N TYR A 321 14.72 -17.85 -13.48
CA TYR A 321 15.06 -18.09 -12.09
C TYR A 321 14.61 -16.91 -11.25
N ILE A 322 14.22 -17.14 -9.99
CA ILE A 322 13.80 -16.12 -9.04
C ILE A 322 14.68 -16.22 -7.81
N TRP A 323 15.26 -15.10 -7.40
CA TRP A 323 16.00 -15.02 -6.13
C TRP A 323 15.52 -13.83 -5.32
N ASP A 324 14.98 -14.12 -4.13
CA ASP A 324 14.80 -13.12 -3.09
C ASP A 324 16.03 -13.10 -2.19
N CYS A 325 16.89 -12.08 -2.36
CA CYS A 325 18.14 -11.97 -1.62
C CYS A 325 18.02 -11.28 -0.25
N ALA A 326 16.81 -10.90 0.16
CA ALA A 326 16.50 -10.38 1.49
C ALA A 326 15.13 -10.91 1.96
N GLY A 327 14.91 -12.21 1.84
CA GLY A 327 13.56 -12.78 1.87
C GLY A 327 12.87 -12.84 3.23
N GLY A 328 13.57 -12.53 4.32
CA GLY A 328 13.03 -12.70 5.68
C GLY A 328 12.46 -14.10 5.85
N THR A 329 11.21 -14.21 6.29
CA THR A 329 10.49 -15.50 6.44
C THR A 329 9.84 -16.03 5.15
N GLY A 330 10.20 -15.48 3.97
CA GLY A 330 9.87 -16.03 2.64
C GLY A 330 8.50 -15.64 2.09
N ASN A 331 7.85 -14.60 2.63
CA ASN A 331 6.46 -14.26 2.27
C ASN A 331 6.30 -13.78 0.83
N LEU A 332 7.32 -13.10 0.30
CA LEU A 332 7.32 -12.64 -1.08
C LEU A 332 7.28 -13.81 -2.08
N LEU A 333 7.77 -14.99 -1.66
CA LEU A 333 7.89 -16.18 -2.50
C LEU A 333 6.66 -17.10 -2.44
N ALA A 334 5.66 -16.78 -1.61
CA ALA A 334 4.55 -17.68 -1.29
C ALA A 334 3.60 -18.01 -2.48
N ASN A 335 3.70 -17.27 -3.60
CA ASN A 335 2.82 -17.42 -4.76
C ASN A 335 3.40 -18.23 -5.91
N PHE A 336 4.70 -18.49 -5.89
CA PHE A 336 5.34 -19.13 -7.01
C PHE A 336 5.12 -20.64 -6.98
N THR A 337 4.89 -21.19 -8.17
CA THR A 337 4.51 -22.58 -8.36
C THR A 337 5.68 -23.46 -8.78
N ASN A 338 6.74 -22.87 -9.34
CA ASN A 338 7.92 -23.60 -9.79
C ASN A 338 9.07 -23.55 -8.77
N ALA A 339 9.00 -24.37 -7.71
CA ALA A 339 10.01 -24.45 -6.65
C ALA A 339 11.46 -24.61 -7.15
N LYS A 340 11.66 -25.27 -8.30
CA LYS A 340 12.99 -25.56 -8.86
C LYS A 340 13.76 -24.30 -9.25
N ASN A 341 13.05 -23.23 -9.57
CA ASN A 341 13.63 -21.98 -10.04
C ASN A 341 13.75 -20.93 -8.95
N ILE A 342 13.33 -21.21 -7.72
CA ILE A 342 13.23 -20.22 -6.63
C ILE A 342 14.39 -20.40 -5.65
N PHE A 343 15.02 -19.29 -5.29
CA PHE A 343 16.04 -19.17 -4.26
C PHE A 343 15.62 -18.12 -3.25
N CYS A 344 15.91 -18.36 -1.97
CA CYS A 344 15.65 -17.43 -0.89
C CYS A 344 16.88 -17.31 -0.01
N SER A 345 17.31 -16.08 0.27
CA SER A 345 18.36 -15.84 1.26
C SER A 345 18.02 -14.70 2.19
N THR A 346 18.49 -14.80 3.42
CA THR A 346 18.29 -13.80 4.47
C THR A 346 19.49 -13.79 5.41
N ILE A 347 19.74 -12.66 6.06
CA ILE A 347 20.87 -12.49 6.99
C ILE A 347 20.62 -13.23 8.31
N ASP A 348 19.38 -13.35 8.76
CA ASP A 348 19.01 -14.00 10.03
C ASP A 348 18.84 -15.51 9.84
N LYS A 349 19.62 -16.31 10.58
CA LYS A 349 19.51 -17.77 10.56
C LYS A 349 18.12 -18.24 11.04
N ALA A 350 17.50 -17.53 11.97
CA ALA A 350 16.17 -17.90 12.46
C ALA A 350 15.09 -17.81 11.38
N ASP A 351 15.20 -16.84 10.47
CA ASP A 351 14.29 -16.72 9.33
C ASP A 351 14.45 -17.91 8.35
N VAL A 352 15.69 -18.35 8.11
CA VAL A 352 15.98 -19.55 7.31
C VAL A 352 15.34 -20.77 7.94
N ASP A 353 15.49 -20.94 9.27
CA ASP A 353 14.94 -22.08 10.00
C ASP A 353 13.40 -22.09 9.94
N VAL A 354 12.76 -20.91 10.03
CA VAL A 354 11.30 -20.77 9.83
C VAL A 354 10.89 -21.20 8.42
N ILE A 355 11.63 -20.81 7.38
CA ILE A 355 11.30 -21.23 6.01
C ILE A 355 11.52 -22.75 5.85
N HIS A 356 12.60 -23.32 6.39
CA HIS A 356 12.83 -24.77 6.37
C HIS A 356 11.71 -25.53 7.08
N GLU A 357 11.22 -25.03 8.21
CA GLU A 357 10.05 -25.59 8.87
C GLU A 357 8.80 -25.50 7.98
N ARG A 358 8.58 -24.38 7.28
CA ARG A 358 7.49 -24.27 6.30
C ARG A 358 7.63 -25.28 5.16
N ILE A 359 8.84 -25.55 4.68
CA ILE A 359 9.13 -26.53 3.62
C ILE A 359 8.79 -27.95 4.09
N LYS A 360 9.26 -28.34 5.28
CA LYS A 360 8.89 -29.62 5.91
C LYS A 360 7.38 -29.79 6.02
N ASN A 361 6.68 -28.65 6.13
CA ASN A 361 5.24 -28.56 6.26
C ASN A 361 4.49 -28.27 4.94
N GLY A 362 5.11 -28.48 3.78
CA GLY A 362 4.45 -28.43 2.46
C GLY A 362 4.62 -27.13 1.68
N ALA A 363 5.41 -26.17 2.15
CA ALA A 363 5.73 -24.99 1.35
C ALA A 363 6.52 -25.38 0.09
N ASN A 364 6.17 -24.74 -1.03
CA ASN A 364 6.70 -25.06 -2.35
C ASN A 364 8.09 -24.45 -2.60
N LEU A 365 9.08 -24.86 -1.81
CA LEU A 365 10.50 -24.45 -1.90
C LEU A 365 11.40 -25.64 -1.59
N PHE A 366 12.61 -25.65 -2.13
CA PHE A 366 13.63 -26.65 -1.78
C PHE A 366 14.49 -26.17 -0.60
N GLU A 367 14.72 -27.03 0.40
CA GLU A 367 15.53 -26.65 1.58
C GLU A 367 16.91 -26.11 1.20
N ASN A 368 17.58 -26.73 0.22
CA ASN A 368 18.90 -26.31 -0.28
C ASN A 368 18.89 -24.99 -1.07
N HIS A 369 17.71 -24.49 -1.45
CA HIS A 369 17.56 -23.19 -2.10
C HIS A 369 17.29 -22.07 -1.09
N VAL A 370 17.17 -22.41 0.19
CA VAL A 370 16.96 -21.47 1.29
C VAL A 370 18.18 -21.49 2.20
N PHE A 371 18.89 -20.37 2.26
CA PHE A 371 20.20 -20.31 2.91
C PHE A 371 20.45 -18.96 3.59
N GLN A 372 21.29 -18.99 4.63
CA GLN A 372 21.70 -17.76 5.30
C GLN A 372 22.76 -17.04 4.45
N PHE A 373 22.54 -15.76 4.17
CA PHE A 373 23.45 -14.96 3.36
C PHE A 373 23.37 -13.48 3.72
N ASP A 374 24.50 -12.87 4.06
CA ASP A 374 24.61 -11.43 4.18
C ASP A 374 24.87 -10.84 2.78
N PHE A 375 23.79 -10.41 2.13
CA PHE A 375 23.85 -9.88 0.77
C PHE A 375 24.71 -8.62 0.62
N LEU A 376 25.14 -7.94 1.69
CA LEU A 376 26.02 -6.78 1.58
C LEU A 376 27.47 -7.08 1.98
N ASN A 377 27.76 -8.24 2.57
CA ASN A 377 29.10 -8.54 3.09
C ASN A 377 29.67 -9.88 2.62
N ASP A 378 28.84 -10.87 2.31
CA ASP A 378 29.32 -12.19 1.89
C ASP A 378 29.69 -12.20 0.40
N GLU A 379 30.68 -13.02 0.03
CA GLU A 379 31.19 -13.17 -1.34
C GLU A 379 30.32 -14.13 -2.17
N PHE A 380 30.09 -13.81 -3.45
CA PHE A 380 29.21 -14.64 -4.31
C PHE A 380 29.83 -15.96 -4.76
N PHE A 381 31.15 -16.05 -4.84
CA PHE A 381 31.83 -17.18 -5.47
C PHE A 381 32.91 -17.76 -4.57
N ASP A 382 33.12 -19.06 -4.71
CA ASP A 382 34.28 -19.74 -4.16
C ASP A 382 35.57 -19.09 -4.70
N LYS A 383 36.56 -18.88 -3.82
CA LYS A 383 37.91 -18.46 -4.23
C LYS A 383 38.80 -19.70 -4.27
N VAL A 384 39.59 -19.81 -5.32
CA VAL A 384 40.55 -20.91 -5.52
C VAL A 384 41.98 -20.40 -5.54
N ASP A 385 42.93 -21.23 -5.12
CA ASP A 385 44.36 -20.98 -5.34
C ASP A 385 44.76 -21.29 -6.80
N ASP A 386 46.02 -21.03 -7.15
CA ASP A 386 46.59 -21.29 -8.49
C ASP A 386 46.53 -22.77 -8.90
N LYS A 387 46.27 -23.69 -7.94
CA LYS A 387 46.16 -25.13 -8.15
C LYS A 387 44.70 -25.59 -8.24
N GLY A 388 43.74 -24.67 -8.16
CA GLY A 388 42.31 -24.96 -8.21
C GLY A 388 41.70 -25.44 -6.88
N ASN A 389 42.43 -25.39 -5.78
CA ASN A 389 41.89 -25.75 -4.46
C ASN A 389 41.05 -24.60 -3.91
N VAL A 390 39.86 -24.90 -3.39
CA VAL A 390 38.99 -23.89 -2.76
C VAL A 390 39.63 -23.41 -1.46
N ILE A 391 40.08 -22.15 -1.44
CA ILE A 391 40.64 -21.46 -0.26
C ILE A 391 39.59 -20.66 0.50
N TYR A 392 38.46 -20.36 -0.14
CA TYR A 392 37.28 -19.77 0.51
C TYR A 392 36.03 -20.32 -0.18
N LYS A 393 35.12 -20.90 0.61
CA LYS A 393 33.84 -21.41 0.13
C LYS A 393 32.76 -20.34 0.30
N SER A 394 32.09 -19.97 -0.79
CA SER A 394 30.93 -19.08 -0.71
C SER A 394 29.76 -19.79 -0.04
N LYS A 395 28.95 -18.99 0.66
CA LYS A 395 27.68 -19.43 1.25
C LYS A 395 26.56 -19.61 0.22
N LEU A 396 26.76 -19.18 -1.04
CA LEU A 396 25.77 -19.44 -2.09
C LEU A 396 25.75 -20.93 -2.46
N PRO A 397 24.56 -21.52 -2.64
CA PRO A 397 24.41 -22.83 -3.25
C PRO A 397 25.11 -22.92 -4.60
N SER A 398 25.77 -24.05 -4.89
CA SER A 398 26.55 -24.24 -6.11
C SER A 398 25.74 -24.00 -7.38
N ASN A 399 24.47 -24.41 -7.41
CA ASN A 399 23.57 -24.18 -8.55
C ASN A 399 23.27 -22.69 -8.79
N LEU A 400 23.13 -21.89 -7.73
CA LEU A 400 22.98 -20.43 -7.87
C LEU A 400 24.30 -19.79 -8.35
N GLN A 401 25.45 -20.25 -7.86
CA GLN A 401 26.74 -19.79 -8.38
C GLN A 401 26.90 -20.09 -9.88
N GLU A 402 26.45 -21.26 -10.35
CA GLU A 402 26.44 -21.60 -11.78
C GLU A 402 25.54 -20.69 -12.60
N ILE A 403 24.32 -20.38 -12.10
CA ILE A 403 23.41 -19.41 -12.74
C ILE A 403 24.08 -18.03 -12.84
N LEU A 404 24.77 -17.59 -11.79
CA LEU A 404 25.44 -16.28 -11.76
C LEU A 404 26.69 -16.23 -12.66
N LYS A 405 27.41 -17.34 -12.86
CA LYS A 405 28.60 -17.39 -13.73
C LYS A 405 28.22 -17.43 -15.22
N ASP A 406 27.13 -18.09 -15.57
CA ASP A 406 26.63 -18.19 -16.94
C ASP A 406 25.86 -16.94 -17.35
N GLU A 407 26.33 -16.22 -18.36
CA GLU A 407 25.71 -14.97 -18.82
C GLU A 407 24.25 -15.14 -19.29
N ASN A 408 23.94 -16.23 -19.98
CA ASN A 408 22.60 -16.48 -20.51
C ASN A 408 21.62 -16.85 -19.41
N LYS A 409 22.06 -17.63 -18.42
CA LYS A 409 21.25 -17.94 -17.22
C LYS A 409 21.10 -16.73 -16.32
N ARG A 410 22.17 -15.94 -16.11
CA ARG A 410 22.14 -14.70 -15.31
C ARG A 410 21.16 -13.67 -15.88
N LYS A 411 21.08 -13.50 -17.20
CA LYS A 411 20.05 -12.65 -17.85
C LYS A 411 18.62 -13.13 -17.66
N LYS A 412 18.44 -14.41 -17.30
CA LYS A 412 17.16 -15.03 -16.93
C LYS A 412 16.95 -15.13 -15.42
N LEU A 413 17.73 -14.38 -14.62
CA LEU A 413 17.51 -14.28 -13.18
C LEU A 413 16.69 -13.03 -12.86
N ILE A 414 15.59 -13.20 -12.12
CA ILE A 414 14.81 -12.14 -11.51
C ILE A 414 15.24 -12.03 -10.05
N ILE A 415 15.84 -10.89 -9.69
CA ILE A 415 15.98 -10.52 -8.28
C ILE A 415 14.64 -9.94 -7.83
N PHE A 416 13.86 -10.72 -7.09
CA PHE A 416 12.53 -10.34 -6.60
C PHE A 416 12.59 -10.01 -5.12
N ILE A 417 12.59 -8.71 -4.77
CA ILE A 417 13.05 -8.27 -3.44
C ILE A 417 12.23 -7.12 -2.84
N ASN A 418 11.96 -7.21 -1.54
CA ASN A 418 11.61 -6.08 -0.68
C ASN A 418 12.75 -5.81 0.31
N PRO A 419 13.76 -4.99 -0.06
CA PRO A 419 14.96 -4.78 0.75
C PRO A 419 14.65 -3.96 2.01
N PRO A 420 15.47 -4.08 3.07
CA PRO A 420 15.27 -3.33 4.31
C PRO A 420 15.40 -1.80 4.12
N TYR A 421 14.52 -1.06 4.78
CA TYR A 421 14.49 0.41 4.78
C TYR A 421 15.25 0.97 5.99
N ALA A 422 16.47 1.46 5.77
CA ALA A 422 17.23 2.17 6.79
C ALA A 422 18.10 3.27 6.18
N GLU A 423 18.09 4.43 6.83
CA GLU A 423 18.97 5.57 6.55
C GLU A 423 20.00 5.72 7.67
N ALA A 424 21.24 6.05 7.30
CA ALA A 424 22.32 6.32 8.27
C ALA A 424 22.00 7.53 9.20
N SER A 425 21.12 8.43 8.78
CA SER A 425 20.66 9.60 9.56
C SER A 425 19.17 9.51 9.86
N THR A 426 18.78 9.14 11.08
CA THR A 426 17.36 9.08 11.48
C THR A 426 16.90 10.35 12.20
N THR A 427 15.58 10.53 12.28
CA THR A 427 14.87 11.61 12.99
C THR A 427 15.28 11.78 14.47
N ALA A 428 15.88 10.76 15.11
CA ALA A 428 16.43 10.85 16.46
C ALA A 428 17.61 11.84 16.56
N THR A 429 18.36 12.05 15.47
CA THR A 429 19.37 13.12 15.38
C THR A 429 18.78 14.52 15.28
N ARG A 430 17.48 14.63 14.95
CA ARG A 430 16.75 15.90 14.89
C ARG A 430 16.39 16.44 16.29
N ASN A 431 16.38 15.57 17.31
CA ASN A 431 16.06 15.89 18.70
C ASN A 431 17.25 15.71 19.67
N ASN A 432 18.49 15.56 19.19
CA ASN A 432 19.69 15.32 20.02
C ASN A 432 19.64 14.11 20.98
N THR A 433 18.75 13.13 20.75
CA THR A 433 18.58 11.97 21.67
C THR A 433 19.11 10.64 21.13
N GLY A 434 19.69 10.57 19.92
CA GLY A 434 20.16 9.31 19.33
C GLY A 434 21.55 9.38 18.70
N LYS A 435 22.35 8.33 18.93
CA LYS A 435 23.55 8.02 18.12
C LYS A 435 23.11 7.67 16.68
N ASN A 436 23.92 8.00 15.67
CA ASN A 436 23.71 7.52 14.29
C ASN A 436 23.53 5.99 14.31
N LYS A 437 22.63 5.44 13.47
CA LYS A 437 22.64 3.99 13.23
C LYS A 437 23.91 3.67 12.44
N THR A 438 24.97 3.28 13.15
CA THR A 438 26.28 2.90 12.59
C THR A 438 26.17 1.77 11.57
N ALA A 439 25.15 0.92 11.67
CA ALA A 439 24.98 -0.28 10.85
C ALA A 439 24.76 -0.05 9.33
N VAL A 440 24.26 1.11 8.88
CA VAL A 440 24.05 1.34 7.43
C VAL A 440 25.36 1.69 6.71
N SER A 441 26.29 2.33 7.41
CA SER A 441 27.63 2.67 6.90
C SER A 441 28.68 1.58 7.17
N ASP A 442 28.26 0.44 7.72
CA ASP A 442 29.13 -0.65 8.15
C ASP A 442 28.89 -1.88 7.25
N SER A 443 29.15 -1.71 5.95
CA SER A 443 29.05 -2.80 4.97
C SER A 443 30.15 -2.69 3.91
N MET A 444 30.57 -3.84 3.40
CA MET A 444 31.56 -3.92 2.32
C MET A 444 31.10 -3.17 1.06
N ILE A 445 29.80 -3.21 0.76
CA ILE A 445 29.22 -2.50 -0.39
C ILE A 445 29.17 -0.99 -0.17
N TYR A 446 28.91 -0.53 1.05
CA TYR A 446 29.02 0.89 1.37
C TYR A 446 30.44 1.39 1.09
N ASP A 447 31.45 0.71 1.63
CA ASP A 447 32.86 1.10 1.45
C ASP A 447 33.27 1.07 -0.03
N LYS A 448 32.83 0.05 -0.77
CA LYS A 448 33.17 -0.14 -2.18
C LYS A 448 32.53 0.90 -3.11
N TYR A 449 31.29 1.33 -2.85
CA TYR A 449 30.52 2.14 -3.80
C TYR A 449 30.18 3.56 -3.31
N ASN A 450 30.33 3.91 -2.03
CA ASN A 450 29.96 5.24 -1.50
C ASN A 450 30.62 6.40 -2.25
N SER A 451 31.90 6.30 -2.59
CA SER A 451 32.61 7.32 -3.37
C SER A 451 32.00 7.52 -4.78
N LYS A 452 31.39 6.47 -5.34
CA LYS A 452 30.78 6.46 -6.69
C LYS A 452 29.34 6.97 -6.68
N ILE A 453 28.50 6.47 -5.76
CA ILE A 453 27.06 6.81 -5.74
C ILE A 453 26.71 7.95 -4.78
N GLY A 454 27.67 8.44 -3.98
CA GLY A 454 27.51 9.58 -3.09
C GLY A 454 26.45 9.37 -2.01
N GLY A 455 25.59 10.38 -1.79
CA GLY A 455 24.56 10.37 -0.74
C GLY A 455 23.63 9.16 -0.78
N ALA A 456 23.42 8.57 -1.97
CA ALA A 456 22.65 7.34 -2.17
C ALA A 456 23.15 6.16 -1.32
N ALA A 457 24.47 6.04 -1.06
CA ALA A 457 25.00 4.93 -0.28
C ALA A 457 24.50 4.91 1.18
N LYS A 458 24.00 6.05 1.69
CA LYS A 458 23.45 6.15 3.05
C LYS A 458 22.06 5.53 3.18
N GLU A 459 21.48 5.06 2.08
CA GLU A 459 20.22 4.33 2.01
C GLU A 459 20.53 2.84 1.81
N LEU A 460 20.15 2.00 2.78
CA LEU A 460 20.53 0.58 2.77
C LEU A 460 20.06 -0.15 1.50
N PHE A 461 18.82 0.08 1.06
CA PHE A 461 18.29 -0.53 -0.15
C PHE A 461 19.05 -0.12 -1.43
N MET A 462 19.66 1.07 -1.47
CA MET A 462 20.47 1.49 -2.62
C MET A 462 21.80 0.74 -2.69
N GLN A 463 22.30 0.22 -1.56
CA GLN A 463 23.46 -0.67 -1.53
C GLN A 463 23.12 -2.03 -2.16
N PHE A 464 21.93 -2.57 -1.87
CA PHE A 464 21.44 -3.77 -2.58
C PHE A 464 21.40 -3.52 -4.09
N TYR A 465 20.81 -2.41 -4.52
CA TYR A 465 20.65 -2.11 -5.94
C TYR A 465 21.97 -1.93 -6.67
N ILE A 466 22.93 -1.20 -6.08
CA ILE A 466 24.23 -1.00 -6.74
C ILE A 466 25.02 -2.31 -6.82
N ARG A 467 24.95 -3.18 -5.79
CA ARG A 467 25.56 -4.50 -5.82
C ARG A 467 24.93 -5.35 -6.92
N ILE A 468 23.61 -5.45 -6.95
CA ILE A 468 22.87 -6.20 -7.98
C ILE A 468 23.25 -5.70 -9.38
N TYR A 469 23.23 -4.39 -9.61
CA TYR A 469 23.50 -3.82 -10.93
C TYR A 469 24.96 -4.00 -11.38
N CYS A 470 25.93 -3.88 -10.47
CA CYS A 470 27.36 -3.96 -10.82
C CYS A 470 27.93 -5.37 -10.78
N GLU A 471 27.35 -6.29 -10.00
CA GLU A 471 27.92 -7.62 -9.72
C GLU A 471 27.03 -8.76 -10.26
N ILE A 472 25.76 -8.49 -10.59
CA ILE A 472 24.82 -9.43 -11.22
C ILE A 472 24.36 -8.85 -12.57
N GLU A 473 25.33 -8.57 -13.44
CA GLU A 473 25.08 -7.86 -14.70
C GLU A 473 24.07 -8.60 -15.60
N GLY A 474 23.06 -7.87 -16.09
CA GLY A 474 22.09 -8.36 -17.05
C GLY A 474 20.82 -9.00 -16.45
N ALA A 475 20.75 -9.18 -15.13
CA ALA A 475 19.54 -9.71 -14.49
C ALA A 475 18.33 -8.74 -14.59
N VAL A 476 17.15 -9.24 -14.24
CA VAL A 476 15.95 -8.43 -14.03
C VAL A 476 15.84 -8.09 -12.55
N LEU A 477 15.64 -6.82 -12.22
CA LEU A 477 15.37 -6.38 -10.85
C LEU A 477 13.88 -6.05 -10.71
N ALA A 478 13.17 -6.82 -9.89
CA ALA A 478 11.77 -6.60 -9.55
C ALA A 478 11.66 -6.30 -8.06
N THR A 479 11.37 -5.06 -7.69
CA THR A 479 11.65 -4.60 -6.32
C THR A 479 10.59 -3.66 -5.76
N PHE A 480 10.26 -3.87 -4.50
CA PHE A 480 9.57 -2.89 -3.66
C PHE A 480 10.59 -1.90 -3.10
N SER A 481 10.36 -0.59 -3.22
CA SER A 481 11.15 0.40 -2.46
C SER A 481 10.48 1.76 -2.36
N THR A 482 11.10 2.67 -1.62
CA THR A 482 10.86 4.11 -1.84
C THR A 482 11.35 4.52 -3.23
N LEU A 483 10.76 5.59 -3.79
CA LEU A 483 11.16 6.12 -5.10
C LEU A 483 12.38 7.05 -5.08
N LYS A 484 13.13 7.13 -3.98
CA LYS A 484 14.25 8.08 -3.87
C LYS A 484 15.31 7.89 -4.96
N TYR A 485 15.60 6.65 -5.35
CA TYR A 485 16.56 6.37 -6.42
C TYR A 485 16.08 6.90 -7.80
N VAL A 486 14.77 7.05 -7.98
CA VAL A 486 14.16 7.53 -9.22
C VAL A 486 14.26 9.05 -9.37
N ASN A 487 13.96 9.82 -8.31
CA ASN A 487 13.82 11.27 -8.44
C ASN A 487 14.42 12.13 -7.31
N ALA A 488 14.92 11.54 -6.22
CA ALA A 488 15.51 12.35 -5.15
C ALA A 488 16.86 12.93 -5.57
N GLN A 489 17.13 14.17 -5.16
CA GLN A 489 18.40 14.88 -5.44
C GLN A 489 19.64 14.11 -4.99
N GLN A 490 19.60 13.48 -3.82
CA GLN A 490 20.75 12.74 -3.28
C GLN A 490 21.17 11.53 -4.14
N SER A 491 20.31 11.09 -5.05
CA SER A 491 20.51 9.92 -5.91
C SER A 491 20.94 10.29 -7.34
N ASP A 492 21.28 11.55 -7.62
CA ASP A 492 21.76 11.98 -8.94
C ASP A 492 22.98 11.17 -9.41
N LYS A 493 23.98 10.99 -8.54
CA LYS A 493 25.17 10.17 -8.84
C LYS A 493 24.82 8.69 -9.07
N PHE A 494 23.90 8.15 -8.27
CA PHE A 494 23.42 6.77 -8.42
C PHE A 494 22.78 6.56 -9.80
N ARG A 495 21.90 7.46 -10.24
CA ARG A 495 21.26 7.41 -11.58
C ARG A 495 22.26 7.54 -12.73
N GLY A 496 23.40 8.20 -12.49
CA GLY A 496 24.51 8.22 -13.46
C GLY A 496 25.12 6.84 -13.73
N ILE A 497 24.98 5.90 -12.78
CA ILE A 497 25.50 4.54 -12.87
C ILE A 497 24.39 3.54 -13.20
N PHE A 498 23.29 3.55 -12.45
CA PHE A 498 22.14 2.67 -12.63
C PHE A 498 21.35 3.07 -13.89
N LYS A 499 21.68 2.43 -15.02
CA LYS A 499 21.08 2.68 -16.33
C LYS A 499 20.19 1.53 -16.78
N ALA A 500 19.43 0.92 -15.89
CA ALA A 500 18.54 -0.17 -16.24
C ALA A 500 17.30 0.35 -17.00
N LYS A 501 16.77 -0.44 -17.93
CA LYS A 501 15.54 -0.11 -18.64
C LYS A 501 14.32 -0.39 -17.77
N PHE A 502 13.48 0.63 -17.58
CA PHE A 502 12.20 0.46 -16.89
C PHE A 502 11.23 -0.36 -17.74
N LEU A 503 10.61 -1.40 -17.15
CA LEU A 503 9.62 -2.23 -17.83
C LEU A 503 8.18 -1.86 -17.41
N LYS A 504 7.86 -2.05 -16.12
CA LYS A 504 6.52 -1.85 -15.54
C LYS A 504 6.64 -1.58 -14.04
N GLY A 505 5.59 -1.02 -13.44
CA GLY A 505 5.50 -0.87 -11.99
C GLY A 505 4.24 -0.16 -11.51
N PHE A 506 4.02 -0.20 -10.19
CA PHE A 506 2.89 0.44 -9.53
C PHE A 506 3.27 1.06 -8.17
N LEU A 507 2.38 1.88 -7.63
CA LEU A 507 2.46 2.47 -6.29
C LEU A 507 1.45 1.85 -5.33
N ALA A 508 1.90 1.65 -4.09
CA ALA A 508 1.09 1.28 -2.95
C ALA A 508 1.33 2.26 -1.78
N PRO A 509 0.34 2.50 -0.89
CA PRO A 509 0.53 3.34 0.28
C PRO A 509 1.41 2.64 1.31
N SER A 510 2.44 3.31 1.81
CA SER A 510 3.41 2.71 2.75
C SER A 510 2.80 2.19 4.04
N TYR A 511 1.74 2.83 4.54
CA TYR A 511 1.04 2.45 5.77
C TYR A 511 0.24 1.15 5.66
N THR A 512 0.28 0.49 4.50
CA THR A 512 -0.26 -0.87 4.31
C THR A 512 0.78 -1.95 4.54
N PHE A 513 2.06 -1.61 4.62
CA PHE A 513 3.15 -2.54 4.89
C PHE A 513 3.42 -2.62 6.40
N ASP A 514 3.66 -3.83 6.88
CA ASP A 514 3.87 -4.09 8.30
C ASP A 514 5.10 -3.32 8.81
N ASN A 515 5.02 -2.81 10.04
CA ASN A 515 6.06 -2.02 10.69
C ASN A 515 6.42 -0.68 9.98
N VAL A 516 5.57 -0.17 9.08
CA VAL A 516 5.77 1.13 8.42
C VAL A 516 4.80 2.19 8.96
N ASN A 517 5.30 3.05 9.86
CA ASN A 517 4.52 4.14 10.47
C ASN A 517 4.40 5.41 9.61
N GLY A 518 5.18 5.52 8.53
CA GLY A 518 5.20 6.71 7.66
C GLY A 518 4.11 6.70 6.60
N LYS A 519 3.81 7.87 6.03
CA LYS A 519 2.89 8.04 4.89
C LYS A 519 3.66 8.51 3.66
N PHE A 520 4.01 7.58 2.79
CA PHE A 520 4.76 7.82 1.56
C PHE A 520 4.42 6.73 0.51
N PRO A 521 4.82 6.86 -0.76
CA PRO A 521 4.55 5.84 -1.74
C PRO A 521 5.67 4.79 -1.70
N ILE A 522 5.28 3.52 -1.63
CA ILE A 522 6.17 2.39 -1.94
C ILE A 522 5.88 2.00 -3.40
N GLY A 523 6.92 1.94 -4.21
CA GLY A 523 6.82 1.51 -5.60
C GLY A 523 7.28 0.06 -5.75
N PHE A 524 6.51 -0.75 -6.47
CA PHE A 524 6.99 -1.99 -7.05
C PHE A 524 7.40 -1.74 -8.50
N LEU A 525 8.69 -1.82 -8.81
CA LEU A 525 9.23 -1.52 -10.14
C LEU A 525 10.05 -2.68 -10.69
N ILE A 526 9.91 -2.92 -11.99
CA ILE A 526 10.62 -3.96 -12.74
C ILE A 526 11.58 -3.30 -13.72
N TRP A 527 12.85 -3.69 -13.65
CA TRP A 527 13.95 -3.16 -14.44
C TRP A 527 14.69 -4.28 -15.17
N ASP A 528 14.95 -4.09 -16.45
CA ASP A 528 15.86 -4.93 -17.23
C ASP A 528 17.25 -4.31 -17.22
N MET A 529 18.20 -4.95 -16.53
CA MET A 529 19.57 -4.46 -16.41
C MET A 529 20.48 -4.94 -17.55
N SER A 530 19.98 -5.77 -18.48
CA SER A 530 20.70 -6.13 -19.70
C SER A 530 20.71 -4.98 -20.73
N GLN A 531 19.78 -4.04 -20.58
CA GLN A 531 19.65 -2.86 -21.44
C GLN A 531 20.11 -1.61 -20.70
N LYS A 532 20.87 -0.76 -21.40
CA LYS A 532 21.37 0.52 -20.88
C LYS A 532 20.48 1.67 -21.33
N ASP A 533 19.66 2.20 -20.43
CA ASP A 533 18.77 3.34 -20.66
C ASP A 533 18.95 4.40 -19.56
N GLU A 534 18.98 5.66 -19.96
CA GLU A 534 19.09 6.76 -19.00
C GLU A 534 17.72 7.01 -18.36
N LEU A 535 17.65 6.86 -17.03
CA LEU A 535 16.41 7.08 -16.30
C LEU A 535 15.96 8.53 -16.39
N LYS A 536 14.96 8.81 -17.25
CA LYS A 536 14.35 10.13 -17.44
C LYS A 536 13.00 10.26 -16.77
N LYS A 537 12.17 9.22 -16.90
CA LYS A 537 10.79 9.21 -16.44
C LYS A 537 10.32 7.78 -16.20
N VAL A 538 9.58 7.55 -15.12
CA VAL A 538 8.75 6.35 -14.95
C VAL A 538 7.29 6.75 -14.82
N LYS A 539 6.40 5.93 -15.37
CA LYS A 539 4.95 6.09 -15.23
C LYS A 539 4.42 4.86 -14.50
N LEU A 540 3.77 5.09 -13.36
CA LEU A 540 3.34 4.06 -12.43
C LEU A 540 1.82 4.14 -12.26
N ASP A 541 1.19 2.98 -12.25
CA ASP A 541 -0.21 2.83 -11.87
C ASP A 541 -0.33 2.99 -10.34
N ILE A 542 -1.40 3.62 -9.86
CA ILE A 542 -1.60 3.97 -8.45
C ILE A 542 -2.70 3.07 -7.88
N PHE A 543 -2.45 2.47 -6.73
CA PHE A 543 -3.44 1.69 -5.99
C PHE A 543 -3.70 2.28 -4.60
N ASN A 544 -4.94 2.17 -4.12
CA ASN A 544 -5.28 2.49 -2.72
C ASN A 544 -5.01 1.29 -1.80
N GLU A 545 -5.24 1.45 -0.50
CA GLU A 545 -5.00 0.41 0.51
C GLU A 545 -5.77 -0.91 0.30
N ASN A 546 -6.85 -0.89 -0.50
CA ASN A 546 -7.65 -2.07 -0.83
C ASN A 546 -7.26 -2.69 -2.18
N GLY A 547 -6.18 -2.20 -2.83
CA GLY A 547 -5.75 -2.68 -4.14
C GLY A 547 -6.59 -2.18 -5.32
N ASN A 548 -7.43 -1.16 -5.12
CA ASN A 548 -8.22 -0.54 -6.19
C ASN A 548 -7.39 0.47 -6.97
N PHE A 549 -7.49 0.44 -8.29
CA PHE A 549 -6.78 1.36 -9.18
C PHE A 549 -7.33 2.79 -9.07
N LEU A 550 -6.44 3.77 -8.88
CA LEU A 550 -6.77 5.19 -8.73
C LEU A 550 -6.35 6.07 -9.91
N GLY A 551 -5.48 5.56 -10.79
CA GLY A 551 -4.93 6.35 -11.90
C GLY A 551 -3.45 6.09 -12.12
N LYS A 552 -2.77 7.04 -12.77
CA LYS A 552 -1.33 6.92 -13.10
C LYS A 552 -0.58 8.18 -12.71
N LYS A 553 0.62 8.03 -12.17
CA LYS A 553 1.53 9.12 -11.82
C LYS A 553 2.87 8.96 -12.50
N SER A 554 3.49 10.09 -12.86
CA SER A 554 4.83 10.09 -13.43
C SER A 554 5.86 10.63 -12.43
N PHE A 555 7.04 10.03 -12.42
CA PHE A 555 8.21 10.55 -11.69
C PHE A 555 9.31 10.86 -12.69
N VAL A 556 9.93 12.04 -12.57
CA VAL A 556 10.93 12.57 -13.51
C VAL A 556 12.22 12.87 -12.76
N SER A 557 13.36 12.62 -13.39
CA SER A 557 14.70 12.68 -12.78
C SER A 557 15.51 13.97 -13.07
N LYS A 558 14.91 15.01 -13.68
CA LYS A 558 15.63 16.19 -14.23
C LYS A 558 16.14 17.23 -13.18
N ASN A 559 17.09 18.05 -13.63
CA ASN A 559 18.31 18.46 -12.90
C ASN A 559 18.36 19.90 -12.34
N LYS A 560 17.25 20.56 -12.03
CA LYS A 560 17.30 21.81 -11.24
C LYS A 560 16.16 21.90 -10.24
N TYR A 561 16.53 22.04 -8.97
CA TYR A 561 15.60 22.07 -7.85
C TYR A 561 15.27 23.51 -7.44
N MET A 562 14.12 23.67 -6.77
CA MET A 562 13.65 24.97 -6.30
C MET A 562 14.67 25.68 -5.37
N ILE A 563 15.47 24.92 -4.62
CA ILE A 563 16.52 25.48 -3.77
C ILE A 563 17.60 26.23 -4.57
N GLU A 564 17.88 25.81 -5.81
CA GLU A 564 18.82 26.51 -6.69
C GLU A 564 18.25 27.83 -7.21
N TRP A 565 16.91 27.91 -7.37
CA TRP A 565 16.22 29.15 -7.68
C TRP A 565 16.31 30.13 -6.50
N LEU A 566 16.04 29.65 -5.28
CA LEU A 566 16.04 30.46 -4.07
C LEU A 566 17.40 31.14 -3.81
N ARG A 567 18.51 30.45 -4.08
CA ARG A 567 19.88 30.96 -3.86
C ARG A 567 20.19 32.24 -4.63
N ASN A 568 19.50 32.51 -5.74
CA ASN A 568 19.68 33.75 -6.50
C ASN A 568 19.16 34.99 -5.77
N PHE A 569 18.41 34.82 -4.67
CA PHE A 569 17.80 35.89 -3.88
C PHE A 569 18.37 35.99 -2.47
N TYR A 570 19.51 35.33 -2.21
CA TYR A 570 20.19 35.44 -0.92
C TYR A 570 20.73 36.86 -0.76
N ASP A 571 20.35 37.50 0.33
CA ASP A 571 20.81 38.83 0.72
C ASP A 571 21.28 38.75 2.16
N LYS A 572 22.55 39.10 2.39
CA LYS A 572 23.17 39.11 3.73
C LYS A 572 23.62 40.51 4.15
N GLU A 573 23.38 41.51 3.31
CA GLU A 573 23.87 42.87 3.50
C GLU A 573 22.79 43.77 4.08
N SER A 574 21.55 43.62 3.61
CA SER A 574 20.43 44.42 4.13
C SER A 574 20.03 44.01 5.55
N GLU A 575 19.30 44.90 6.22
CA GLU A 575 18.72 44.63 7.54
C GLU A 575 17.92 43.33 7.54
N ASN A 576 18.24 42.47 8.52
CA ASN A 576 17.60 41.18 8.71
C ASN A 576 16.28 41.36 9.48
N ILE A 577 15.18 40.93 8.86
CA ILE A 577 13.85 40.97 9.48
C ILE A 577 13.35 39.59 9.91
N GLY A 578 14.11 38.52 9.65
CA GLY A 578 13.78 37.15 10.04
C GLY A 578 14.55 36.12 9.21
N PHE A 579 14.34 34.83 9.48
CA PHE A 579 15.02 33.76 8.76
C PHE A 579 14.03 32.82 8.08
N LEU A 580 14.32 32.46 6.83
CA LEU A 580 13.71 31.29 6.19
C LEU A 580 14.58 30.08 6.52
N ARG A 581 14.06 29.17 7.35
CA ARG A 581 14.64 27.85 7.58
C ARG A 581 14.19 26.92 6.45
N MET A 582 15.09 26.16 5.86
CA MET A 582 14.78 25.27 4.74
C MET A 582 15.56 23.95 4.78
N ILE A 583 14.92 22.87 4.34
CA ILE A 583 15.54 21.57 4.10
C ILE A 583 14.83 20.85 2.95
N GLY A 584 15.61 20.13 2.13
CA GLY A 584 15.10 19.38 0.98
C GLY A 584 14.38 20.23 -0.06
N SER A 585 14.02 19.60 -1.17
CA SER A 585 13.17 20.21 -2.21
C SER A 585 11.98 19.32 -2.51
N ASP A 586 11.41 18.67 -1.50
CA ASP A 586 10.31 17.71 -1.63
C ASP A 586 9.31 17.82 -0.48
N PHE A 587 8.16 17.17 -0.63
CA PHE A 587 7.09 17.16 0.37
C PHE A 587 7.49 16.49 1.68
N GLN A 588 8.29 15.41 1.64
CA GLN A 588 8.81 14.73 2.82
C GLN A 588 9.48 15.71 3.81
N ASN A 589 10.15 16.72 3.27
CA ASN A 589 10.93 17.69 4.03
C ASN A 589 10.20 19.01 4.36
N ASN A 590 8.94 19.19 3.94
CA ASN A 590 8.20 20.45 4.08
C ASN A 590 8.05 20.94 5.53
N THR A 591 7.94 20.03 6.50
CA THR A 591 7.87 20.41 7.93
C THR A 591 9.10 21.18 8.43
N GLY A 592 10.21 21.08 7.71
CA GLY A 592 11.41 21.85 7.93
C GLY A 592 11.49 23.15 7.14
N VAL A 593 10.41 23.63 6.54
CA VAL A 593 10.39 24.89 5.81
C VAL A 593 9.47 25.86 6.54
N PHE A 594 10.04 26.87 7.18
CA PHE A 594 9.30 27.84 7.97
C PHE A 594 10.06 29.15 8.14
N PHE A 595 9.33 30.22 8.47
CA PHE A 595 9.93 31.49 8.90
C PHE A 595 10.09 31.51 10.42
N THR A 596 11.17 32.10 10.92
CA THR A 596 11.50 32.17 12.35
C THR A 596 12.34 33.40 12.67
N ASN A 597 12.28 33.89 13.92
CA ASN A 597 13.20 34.92 14.42
C ASN A 597 14.50 34.30 14.93
N ASN A 598 14.46 33.05 15.39
CA ASN A 598 15.58 32.39 16.03
C ASN A 598 15.98 31.10 15.30
N LEU A 599 17.28 30.80 15.29
CA LEU A 599 17.87 29.63 14.67
C LEU A 599 18.43 28.71 15.74
N THR A 600 18.31 27.40 15.54
CA THR A 600 18.99 26.44 16.41
C THR A 600 20.47 26.33 16.04
N ASP A 601 21.31 25.88 16.98
CA ASP A 601 22.72 25.54 16.71
C ASP A 601 22.89 24.61 15.50
N ASN A 602 21.96 23.67 15.31
CA ASN A 602 22.00 22.75 14.19
C ASN A 602 21.67 23.45 12.86
N ASP A 603 20.73 24.40 12.85
CA ASP A 603 20.43 25.18 11.65
C ASP A 603 21.66 26.00 11.22
N ILE A 604 22.39 26.56 12.19
CA ILE A 604 23.64 27.30 11.95
C ILE A 604 24.74 26.36 11.44
N LYS A 605 25.04 25.29 12.17
CA LYS A 605 26.12 24.33 11.84
C LYS A 605 25.93 23.70 10.46
N LYS A 606 24.69 23.35 10.10
CA LYS A 606 24.36 22.72 8.81
C LYS A 606 23.94 23.73 7.73
N LYS A 607 23.94 25.02 8.02
CA LYS A 607 23.56 26.11 7.09
C LYS A 607 22.18 25.90 6.47
N LEU A 608 21.18 25.56 7.29
CA LEU A 608 19.81 25.24 6.89
C LEU A 608 18.89 26.48 6.84
N PHE A 609 19.45 27.67 6.64
CA PHE A 609 18.70 28.92 6.68
C PHE A 609 19.25 29.98 5.71
N THR A 610 18.42 30.98 5.42
CA THR A 610 18.79 32.23 4.74
C THR A 610 18.10 33.41 5.42
N PHE A 611 18.67 34.59 5.27
CA PHE A 611 18.15 35.84 5.80
C PHE A 611 16.96 36.31 4.97
N ILE A 612 15.95 36.83 5.65
CA ILE A 612 14.84 37.55 5.06
C ILE A 612 15.13 39.04 5.25
N THR A 613 15.06 39.79 4.16
CA THR A 613 15.32 41.22 4.12
C THR A 613 14.26 41.90 3.28
N ARG A 614 14.25 43.24 3.28
CA ARG A 614 13.39 44.02 2.40
C ARG A 614 13.58 43.71 0.90
N LYS A 615 14.78 43.29 0.48
CA LYS A 615 15.10 43.02 -0.93
C LYS A 615 14.62 41.65 -1.39
N ASN A 616 14.36 40.71 -0.48
CA ASN A 616 14.03 39.32 -0.82
C ASN A 616 12.73 38.79 -0.19
N ILE A 617 11.95 39.61 0.52
CA ILE A 617 10.70 39.15 1.16
C ILE A 617 9.71 38.47 0.18
N LEU A 618 9.59 38.96 -1.05
CA LEU A 618 8.73 38.35 -2.07
C LEU A 618 9.19 36.95 -2.49
N PRO A 619 10.43 36.73 -2.97
CA PRO A 619 10.89 35.37 -3.30
C PRO A 619 10.89 34.42 -2.10
N MET A 620 11.13 34.90 -0.87
CA MET A 620 10.99 34.07 0.33
C MET A 620 9.53 33.67 0.59
N SER A 621 8.57 34.57 0.34
CA SER A 621 7.14 34.32 0.48
C SER A 621 6.62 33.33 -0.57
N ILE A 622 7.08 33.46 -1.83
CA ILE A 622 6.82 32.47 -2.89
C ILE A 622 7.36 31.12 -2.47
N TYR A 623 8.60 31.07 -1.94
CA TYR A 623 9.19 29.80 -1.53
C TYR A 623 8.36 29.10 -0.46
N LEU A 624 7.97 29.81 0.60
CA LEU A 624 7.15 29.23 1.67
C LEU A 624 5.75 28.83 1.16
N SER A 625 5.12 29.67 0.33
CA SER A 625 3.77 29.42 -0.18
C SER A 625 3.73 28.22 -1.11
N VAL A 626 4.63 28.14 -2.09
CA VAL A 626 4.75 26.99 -2.99
C VAL A 626 4.96 25.68 -2.21
N ARG A 627 5.76 25.73 -1.14
CA ARG A 627 6.05 24.54 -0.31
C ARG A 627 4.86 24.11 0.56
N HIS A 628 3.85 24.94 0.78
CA HIS A 628 2.78 24.66 1.75
C HIS A 628 1.35 24.83 1.25
N ALA A 629 1.13 25.47 0.10
CA ALA A 629 -0.21 25.65 -0.48
C ALA A 629 -0.86 24.31 -0.86
N ILE A 630 -0.05 23.32 -1.24
CA ILE A 630 -0.52 21.96 -1.53
C ILE A 630 -0.31 21.09 -0.30
N LYS A 631 -1.37 20.41 0.13
CA LYS A 631 -1.31 19.50 1.28
C LYS A 631 -0.45 18.28 0.96
N ALA A 632 0.46 17.95 1.88
CA ALA A 632 1.20 16.69 1.80
C ALA A 632 0.26 15.49 1.97
N THR A 633 0.42 14.50 1.10
CA THR A 633 -0.27 13.22 1.08
C THR A 633 0.77 12.12 0.97
N TRP A 634 0.37 10.86 1.18
CA TRP A 634 1.29 9.75 0.95
C TRP A 634 1.76 9.69 -0.51
N LEU A 635 0.97 10.20 -1.46
CA LEU A 635 1.24 10.08 -2.89
C LEU A 635 2.24 11.13 -3.40
N ASN A 636 2.14 12.37 -2.93
CA ASN A 636 3.04 13.46 -3.32
C ASN A 636 4.28 13.59 -2.44
N ASP A 637 4.45 12.77 -1.40
CA ASP A 637 5.59 12.80 -0.48
C ASP A 637 6.96 12.77 -1.19
N ARG A 638 7.04 12.14 -2.38
CA ARG A 638 8.26 12.07 -3.21
C ARG A 638 8.33 13.11 -4.32
N ASP A 639 7.31 13.94 -4.51
CA ASP A 639 7.33 14.97 -5.56
C ASP A 639 8.39 16.02 -5.25
N GLN A 640 9.19 16.34 -6.27
CA GLN A 640 10.28 17.30 -6.16
C GLN A 640 9.80 18.67 -6.64
N PHE A 641 10.02 19.69 -5.82
CA PHE A 641 9.90 21.09 -6.19
C PHE A 641 11.08 21.51 -7.08
N LEU A 642 10.77 21.97 -8.27
CA LEU A 642 11.73 22.25 -9.32
C LEU A 642 12.00 23.74 -9.47
N TYR A 643 13.05 24.05 -10.22
CA TYR A 643 13.36 25.40 -10.66
C TYR A 643 12.24 25.92 -11.59
N PRO A 644 11.61 27.07 -11.30
CA PRO A 644 10.47 27.56 -12.06
C PRO A 644 10.87 28.13 -13.43
N ASN A 645 9.90 28.21 -14.34
CA ASN A 645 10.03 29.00 -15.56
C ASN A 645 9.97 30.52 -15.24
N LYS A 646 10.17 31.39 -16.24
CA LYS A 646 10.23 32.85 -16.02
C LYS A 646 8.85 33.52 -15.87
N ALA A 647 7.74 32.82 -16.13
CA ALA A 647 6.42 33.45 -16.21
C ALA A 647 5.95 34.06 -14.87
N TYR A 648 6.27 33.44 -13.73
CA TYR A 648 5.91 33.97 -12.41
C TYR A 648 6.46 35.38 -12.14
N GLN A 649 7.54 35.80 -12.81
CA GLN A 649 8.20 37.09 -12.57
C GLN A 649 7.29 38.28 -12.93
N ASN A 650 6.42 38.08 -13.92
CA ASN A 650 5.48 39.10 -14.40
C ASN A 650 4.11 38.99 -13.74
N ASP A 651 3.81 37.89 -13.05
CA ASP A 651 2.55 37.70 -12.32
C ASP A 651 2.64 38.33 -10.91
N LYS A 652 2.33 39.62 -10.84
CA LYS A 652 2.30 40.37 -9.58
C LYS A 652 1.19 39.92 -8.65
N GLU A 653 0.08 39.43 -9.20
CA GLU A 653 -1.02 38.90 -8.40
C GLU A 653 -0.56 37.64 -7.65
N PHE A 654 0.04 36.66 -8.32
CA PHE A 654 0.62 35.47 -7.69
C PHE A 654 1.67 35.80 -6.62
N GLN A 655 2.55 36.77 -6.89
CA GLN A 655 3.55 37.23 -5.92
C GLN A 655 2.89 37.80 -4.66
N SER A 656 1.84 38.62 -4.84
CA SER A 656 1.07 39.21 -3.73
C SER A 656 0.25 38.17 -2.96
N ASP A 657 -0.35 37.21 -3.66
CA ASP A 657 -1.12 36.11 -3.07
C ASP A 657 -0.19 35.22 -2.22
N CYS A 658 1.02 34.93 -2.69
CA CYS A 658 2.04 34.25 -1.90
C CYS A 658 2.47 35.05 -0.66
N LEU A 659 2.57 36.38 -0.75
CA LEU A 659 2.86 37.23 0.42
C LEU A 659 1.74 37.14 1.46
N ALA A 660 0.47 37.27 1.04
CA ALA A 660 -0.68 37.16 1.93
C ALA A 660 -0.79 35.77 2.56
N PHE A 661 -0.60 34.70 1.77
CA PHE A 661 -0.57 33.33 2.27
C PHE A 661 0.50 33.14 3.34
N MET A 662 1.74 33.57 3.07
CA MET A 662 2.85 33.44 4.03
C MET A 662 2.56 34.15 5.36
N LEU A 663 1.96 35.35 5.33
CA LEU A 663 1.67 36.13 6.53
C LEU A 663 0.77 35.40 7.53
N PHE A 664 -0.20 34.62 7.02
CA PHE A 664 -1.19 33.93 7.84
C PHE A 664 -1.03 32.40 7.88
N HIS A 665 -0.02 31.84 7.20
CA HIS A 665 0.21 30.41 7.21
C HIS A 665 0.85 29.93 8.52
N GLY A 666 0.48 28.74 8.97
CA GLY A 666 0.96 28.16 10.23
C GLY A 666 2.46 27.84 10.30
N GLN A 667 3.20 27.97 9.19
CA GLN A 667 4.66 27.81 9.12
C GLN A 667 5.41 29.14 9.17
N ASN A 668 4.70 30.22 9.47
CA ASN A 668 5.30 31.46 9.93
C ASN A 668 5.37 31.41 11.47
N TYR A 669 6.54 31.06 12.01
CA TYR A 669 6.80 30.95 13.45
C TYR A 669 7.45 32.20 14.03
N ILE A 670 7.36 33.34 13.36
CA ILE A 670 7.77 34.63 13.93
C ILE A 670 7.08 34.81 15.28
N SER A 671 7.84 35.21 16.30
CA SER A 671 7.36 35.39 17.66
C SER A 671 8.07 36.56 18.31
N THR A 672 7.28 37.42 18.96
CA THR A 672 7.80 38.54 19.76
C THR A 672 8.62 38.12 20.97
N LYS A 673 8.52 36.85 21.37
CA LYS A 673 9.33 36.26 22.44
C LYS A 673 10.78 36.00 22.00
N GLU A 674 11.01 35.92 20.69
CA GLU A 674 12.30 35.56 20.09
C GLU A 674 12.96 36.71 19.32
N GLY A 675 12.22 37.77 19.01
CA GLY A 675 12.76 38.94 18.31
C GLY A 675 11.70 39.99 17.99
N VAL A 676 12.08 41.03 17.23
CA VAL A 676 11.13 42.03 16.73
C VAL A 676 10.24 41.38 15.67
N ASN A 677 8.92 41.60 15.80
CA ASN A 677 7.97 41.15 14.79
C ASN A 677 7.83 42.21 13.70
N HIS A 678 8.42 41.95 12.53
CA HIS A 678 8.33 42.83 11.36
C HIS A 678 7.14 42.52 10.44
N PHE A 679 6.36 41.47 10.73
CA PHE A 679 5.40 40.85 9.81
C PHE A 679 3.94 41.25 10.06
N ILE A 680 3.66 42.28 10.88
CA ILE A 680 2.30 42.77 11.09
C ILE A 680 1.85 43.57 9.85
N PRO A 681 0.80 43.14 9.11
CA PRO A 681 0.41 43.79 7.85
C PRO A 681 -0.56 44.97 8.05
N PHE A 682 -0.86 45.33 9.30
CA PHE A 682 -1.82 46.37 9.68
C PHE A 682 -1.16 47.45 10.51
N SER A 683 -1.70 48.66 10.45
CA SER A 683 -1.35 49.74 11.37
C SER A 683 -2.07 49.63 12.71
N GLU A 684 -1.55 50.29 13.74
CA GLU A 684 -2.15 50.42 15.07
C GLU A 684 -3.56 51.00 14.99
N LYS A 685 -3.75 52.02 14.14
CA LYS A 685 -5.06 52.65 13.90
C LYS A 685 -6.09 51.65 13.36
N GLU A 686 -5.68 50.76 12.46
CA GLU A 686 -6.56 49.75 11.87
C GLU A 686 -6.96 48.65 12.86
N LEU A 687 -6.13 48.42 13.87
CA LEU A 687 -6.34 47.45 14.93
C LEU A 687 -6.93 48.07 16.21
N GLY A 688 -7.13 49.40 16.24
CA GLY A 688 -7.69 50.11 17.39
C GLY A 688 -6.74 50.21 18.59
N ILE A 689 -5.42 50.12 18.35
CA ILE A 689 -4.40 50.15 19.40
C ILE A 689 -4.05 51.60 19.70
N THR A 690 -4.17 52.00 20.98
CA THR A 690 -3.91 53.37 21.43
C THR A 690 -2.87 53.46 22.55
N GLN A 691 -2.42 52.32 23.06
CA GLN A 691 -1.62 52.24 24.28
C GLN A 691 -0.11 52.34 24.03
N GLU A 692 0.39 51.79 22.93
CA GLU A 692 1.81 51.75 22.57
C GLU A 692 1.94 51.56 21.05
N ALA A 693 2.96 52.16 20.44
CA ALA A 693 3.28 51.96 19.03
C ALA A 693 3.95 50.60 18.78
N PHE A 694 3.81 50.07 17.57
CA PHE A 694 4.54 48.88 17.16
C PHE A 694 6.04 49.17 17.08
N LYS A 695 6.83 48.18 17.49
CA LYS A 695 8.30 48.20 17.38
C LYS A 695 8.76 48.18 15.92
N SER A 696 7.92 47.70 15.01
CA SER A 696 8.15 47.72 13.57
C SER A 696 6.83 47.84 12.82
N ASP A 697 6.78 48.76 11.87
CA ASP A 697 5.70 48.91 10.89
C ASP A 697 6.12 48.49 9.47
N PHE A 698 7.24 47.76 9.37
CA PHE A 698 7.86 47.34 8.10
C PHE A 698 6.86 46.71 7.12
N MET A 699 6.16 45.63 7.50
CA MET A 699 5.28 44.91 6.56
C MET A 699 4.09 45.76 6.12
N TYR A 700 3.48 46.53 7.03
CA TYR A 700 2.45 47.51 6.68
C TYR A 700 2.96 48.56 5.68
N LYS A 701 4.15 49.13 5.91
CA LYS A 701 4.78 50.08 4.98
C LYS A 701 5.13 49.42 3.64
N PHE A 702 5.65 48.19 3.65
CA PHE A 702 6.00 47.43 2.45
C PHE A 702 4.76 47.22 1.57
N ILE A 703 3.68 46.70 2.15
CA ILE A 703 2.40 46.47 1.45
C ILE A 703 1.85 47.77 0.86
N ASN A 704 1.92 48.87 1.60
CA ASN A 704 1.38 50.15 1.16
C ASN A 704 2.32 50.96 0.26
N GLY A 705 3.46 50.41 -0.14
CA GLY A 705 4.42 51.10 -0.99
C GLY A 705 5.01 52.36 -0.34
N LYS A 706 5.30 52.29 0.96
CA LYS A 706 5.84 53.39 1.79
C LYS A 706 7.29 53.16 2.23
N ILE A 707 7.96 52.17 1.64
CA ILE A 707 9.38 51.90 1.88
C ILE A 707 10.19 52.60 0.79
N LYS A 708 11.16 53.41 1.22
CA LYS A 708 12.06 54.15 0.33
C LYS A 708 12.96 53.21 -0.46
N ASN A 709 13.18 53.52 -1.74
CA ASN A 709 14.13 52.82 -2.57
C ASN A 709 15.50 53.48 -2.46
N GLU A 710 16.47 52.83 -1.83
CA GLU A 710 17.81 53.40 -1.65
C GLU A 710 18.64 53.47 -2.95
N ASP A 711 18.21 52.78 -4.02
CA ASP A 711 18.95 52.67 -5.28
C ASP A 711 18.50 53.69 -6.36
N VAL A 712 17.46 54.51 -6.11
CA VAL A 712 16.92 55.47 -7.10
C VAL A 712 16.75 56.86 -6.48
N LEU A 713 17.52 57.83 -6.97
CA LEU A 713 17.58 59.19 -6.42
C LEU A 713 16.32 60.06 -6.69
N PHE A 714 15.41 59.62 -7.58
CA PHE A 714 14.29 60.42 -8.08
C PHE A 714 12.95 59.68 -8.25
N ASP A 715 12.79 58.49 -7.65
CA ASP A 715 11.48 57.84 -7.51
C ASP A 715 11.45 57.03 -6.21
N ASP A 716 10.62 57.48 -5.27
CA ASP A 716 10.98 57.48 -3.84
C ASP A 716 10.29 56.38 -3.01
N THR A 717 9.54 55.47 -3.64
CA THR A 717 8.95 54.31 -2.94
C THR A 717 8.83 53.05 -3.81
N LEU A 718 8.97 51.88 -3.17
CA LEU A 718 8.52 50.62 -3.77
C LEU A 718 7.02 50.71 -4.09
N GLY A 719 6.60 50.25 -5.27
CA GLY A 719 5.18 50.26 -5.67
C GLY A 719 4.29 49.51 -4.67
N LYS A 720 3.09 50.04 -4.44
CA LYS A 720 2.08 49.43 -3.55
C LYS A 720 1.76 47.99 -4.01
N VAL A 721 1.65 47.07 -3.05
CA VAL A 721 1.25 45.68 -3.31
C VAL A 721 -0.25 45.64 -3.57
N GLU A 722 -0.64 45.18 -4.75
CA GLU A 722 -2.03 44.98 -5.13
C GLU A 722 -2.41 43.51 -4.96
N PHE A 723 -3.24 43.23 -3.95
CA PHE A 723 -3.72 41.89 -3.64
C PHE A 723 -4.96 41.51 -4.46
N SER A 724 -5.08 40.22 -4.74
CA SER A 724 -6.32 39.66 -5.27
C SER A 724 -7.49 39.72 -4.29
N ASN A 725 -8.69 39.38 -4.76
CA ASN A 725 -9.88 39.34 -3.92
C ASN A 725 -9.76 38.29 -2.81
N GLU A 726 -9.22 37.11 -3.11
CA GLU A 726 -9.02 36.03 -2.13
C GLU A 726 -8.00 36.44 -1.06
N ALA A 727 -6.89 37.07 -1.48
CA ALA A 727 -5.89 37.60 -0.54
C ALA A 727 -6.43 38.75 0.32
N LYS A 728 -7.31 39.61 -0.24
CA LYS A 728 -8.01 40.66 0.51
C LYS A 728 -8.94 40.08 1.58
N GLU A 729 -9.72 39.04 1.26
CA GLU A 729 -10.56 38.37 2.27
C GLU A 729 -9.71 37.67 3.34
N LEU A 730 -8.56 37.09 2.99
CA LEU A 730 -7.62 36.55 3.98
C LEU A 730 -7.08 37.64 4.91
N LEU A 731 -6.63 38.78 4.36
CA LEU A 731 -6.17 39.94 5.14
C LEU A 731 -7.27 40.48 6.06
N LYS A 732 -8.52 40.52 5.59
CA LYS A 732 -9.69 40.94 6.38
C LYS A 732 -9.95 39.97 7.54
N ALA A 733 -9.97 38.66 7.30
CA ALA A 733 -10.11 37.67 8.36
C ALA A 733 -8.98 37.77 9.40
N GLY A 734 -7.74 37.95 8.92
CA GLY A 734 -6.58 38.21 9.77
C GLY A 734 -6.74 39.47 10.62
N LYS A 735 -7.23 40.57 10.03
CA LYS A 735 -7.45 41.84 10.72
C LYS A 735 -8.46 41.71 11.85
N GLU A 736 -9.58 41.00 11.64
CA GLU A 736 -10.58 40.78 12.68
C GLU A 736 -10.03 39.91 13.84
N LEU A 737 -9.23 38.88 13.53
CA LEU A 737 -8.53 38.10 14.56
C LEU A 737 -7.56 38.96 15.38
N PHE A 738 -6.76 39.82 14.73
CA PHE A 738 -5.83 40.72 15.42
C PHE A 738 -6.57 41.75 16.27
N LYS A 739 -7.64 42.37 15.76
CA LYS A 739 -8.50 43.28 16.54
C LYS A 739 -9.03 42.61 17.79
N TYR A 740 -9.57 41.39 17.67
CA TYR A 740 -10.09 40.63 18.81
C TYR A 740 -9.00 40.28 19.82
N TYR A 741 -7.79 39.93 19.37
CA TYR A 741 -6.66 39.76 20.27
C TYR A 741 -6.36 41.04 21.06
N HIS A 742 -6.37 42.22 20.42
CA HIS A 742 -6.09 43.49 21.09
C HIS A 742 -7.17 43.96 22.08
N THR A 743 -8.38 43.40 22.06
CA THR A 743 -9.37 43.64 23.14
C THR A 743 -8.97 43.00 24.47
N HIS A 744 -7.95 42.15 24.47
CA HIS A 744 -7.46 41.41 25.64
C HIS A 744 -6.25 42.04 26.33
N LYS A 745 -5.99 43.33 26.07
CA LYS A 745 -4.83 44.07 26.61
C LYS A 745 -4.61 43.98 28.13
N GLU A 746 -5.68 43.78 28.90
CA GLU A 746 -5.63 43.65 30.37
C GLU A 746 -5.30 42.22 30.85
N LYS A 747 -5.31 41.21 29.96
CA LYS A 747 -5.03 39.81 30.32
C LYS A 747 -3.53 39.55 30.41
N ALA A 748 -3.13 38.73 31.38
CA ALA A 748 -1.75 38.28 31.52
C ALA A 748 -1.25 37.56 30.25
N GLY A 749 -0.02 37.86 29.83
CA GLY A 749 0.59 37.30 28.62
C GLY A 749 0.22 38.00 27.31
N TYR A 750 -0.53 39.11 27.38
CA TYR A 750 -0.76 39.99 26.23
C TYR A 750 0.55 40.63 25.74
N LEU A 751 0.70 40.76 24.41
CA LEU A 751 1.86 41.28 23.71
C LEU A 751 1.39 42.27 22.64
N VAL A 752 1.75 43.55 22.76
CA VAL A 752 1.34 44.59 21.78
C VAL A 752 1.75 44.22 20.36
N ASN A 753 2.93 43.64 20.16
CA ASN A 753 3.49 43.34 18.84
C ASN A 753 3.19 41.90 18.37
N ALA A 754 2.19 41.23 18.94
CA ALA A 754 1.96 39.80 18.73
C ALA A 754 1.90 39.40 17.24
N SER A 755 2.61 38.33 16.91
CA SER A 755 2.45 37.63 15.63
C SER A 755 1.20 36.75 15.64
N LEU A 756 0.80 36.20 14.49
CA LEU A 756 -0.24 35.16 14.46
C LEU A 756 0.13 33.96 15.34
N TYR A 757 1.40 33.57 15.38
CA TYR A 757 1.87 32.49 16.26
C TYR A 757 1.69 32.83 17.74
N ASP A 758 1.99 34.06 18.15
CA ASP A 758 1.80 34.54 19.53
C ASP A 758 0.31 34.61 19.90
N ILE A 759 -0.54 35.09 18.99
CA ILE A 759 -2.01 35.12 19.17
C ILE A 759 -2.53 33.69 19.38
N LYS A 760 -2.06 32.75 18.54
CA LYS A 760 -2.42 31.34 18.65
C LYS A 760 -1.97 30.74 19.98
N ASP A 761 -0.76 31.05 20.44
CA ASP A 761 -0.22 30.59 21.73
C ASP A 761 -1.04 31.14 22.91
N PHE A 762 -1.45 32.41 22.85
CA PHE A 762 -2.26 33.08 23.87
C PHE A 762 -3.62 32.39 24.09
N PHE A 763 -4.35 32.07 23.02
CA PHE A 763 -5.69 31.47 23.14
C PHE A 763 -5.69 29.95 23.32
N GLN A 764 -4.72 29.24 22.73
CA GLN A 764 -4.68 27.76 22.79
C GLN A 764 -3.88 27.26 24.00
N GLY A 765 -2.93 28.03 24.50
CA GLY A 765 -1.99 27.60 25.52
C GLY A 765 -1.11 26.44 25.07
N ARG A 766 -0.35 25.90 26.01
CA ARG A 766 0.58 24.78 25.80
C ARG A 766 0.22 23.58 26.67
N ASN A 767 0.61 22.40 26.23
CA ASN A 767 0.52 21.18 27.03
C ASN A 767 1.71 21.06 28.01
N GLU A 768 1.71 20.02 28.85
CA GLU A 768 2.77 19.75 29.84
C GLU A 768 4.17 19.61 29.23
N LYS A 769 4.26 19.27 27.93
CA LYS A 769 5.52 19.15 27.18
C LYS A 769 5.92 20.45 26.49
N GLY A 770 5.23 21.56 26.75
CA GLY A 770 5.49 22.87 26.16
C GLY A 770 5.04 23.03 24.70
N LYS A 771 4.31 22.07 24.12
CA LYS A 771 3.78 22.14 22.75
C LYS A 771 2.43 22.87 22.74
N MET A 772 2.25 23.79 21.80
CA MET A 772 0.96 24.48 21.60
C MET A 772 -0.17 23.47 21.43
N ASN A 773 -1.29 23.70 22.13
CA ASN A 773 -2.48 22.85 22.00
C ASN A 773 -3.13 23.02 20.62
N ILE A 774 -3.92 22.04 20.23
CA ILE A 774 -4.74 22.13 19.01
C ILE A 774 -5.89 23.13 19.19
N PRO A 775 -6.40 23.76 18.12
CA PRO A 775 -7.44 24.78 18.21
C PRO A 775 -8.71 24.35 18.94
N SER A 776 -9.10 23.08 18.80
CA SER A 776 -10.29 22.53 19.46
C SER A 776 -10.22 22.54 20.99
N LYS A 777 -9.01 22.63 21.56
CA LYS A 777 -8.79 22.74 23.02
C LYS A 777 -8.80 24.18 23.55
N ALA A 778 -8.86 25.19 22.68
CA ALA A 778 -9.00 26.58 23.14
C ALA A 778 -10.31 26.75 23.92
N LYS A 779 -10.33 27.62 24.93
CA LYS A 779 -11.55 27.90 25.72
C LYS A 779 -12.41 29.02 25.12
N ASP A 780 -11.79 29.89 24.35
CA ASP A 780 -12.45 31.06 23.77
C ASP A 780 -13.16 30.69 22.46
N GLU A 781 -14.50 30.66 22.49
CA GLU A 781 -15.33 30.27 21.34
C GLU A 781 -15.28 31.31 20.21
N HIS A 782 -15.18 32.60 20.53
CA HIS A 782 -15.13 33.63 19.50
C HIS A 782 -13.80 33.59 18.73
N TYR A 783 -12.69 33.36 19.44
CA TYR A 783 -11.39 33.06 18.82
C TYR A 783 -11.47 31.86 17.87
N LYS A 784 -12.15 30.77 18.25
CA LYS A 784 -12.28 29.59 17.37
C LYS A 784 -12.99 29.92 16.07
N ILE A 785 -14.04 30.74 16.13
CA ILE A 785 -14.78 31.20 14.93
C ILE A 785 -13.84 32.02 14.04
N LEU A 786 -13.19 33.05 14.59
CA LEU A 786 -12.26 33.90 13.83
C LEU A 786 -11.09 33.13 13.22
N LEU A 787 -10.53 32.17 13.96
CA LEU A 787 -9.47 31.29 13.45
C LEU A 787 -10.00 30.35 12.36
N SER A 788 -11.24 29.86 12.48
CA SER A 788 -11.89 29.05 11.45
C SER A 788 -12.09 29.85 10.17
N ASP A 789 -12.57 31.09 10.27
CA ASP A 789 -12.75 32.00 9.13
C ASP A 789 -11.41 32.31 8.45
N LEU A 790 -10.36 32.56 9.24
CA LEU A 790 -9.00 32.75 8.74
C LEU A 790 -8.49 31.51 7.98
N ASN A 791 -8.65 30.32 8.56
CA ASN A 791 -8.20 29.08 7.91
C ASN A 791 -8.99 28.80 6.63
N LEU A 792 -10.29 29.08 6.61
CA LEU A 792 -11.11 28.94 5.41
C LEU A 792 -10.64 29.88 4.29
N ALA A 793 -10.39 31.15 4.61
CA ALA A 793 -9.85 32.11 3.64
C ALA A 793 -8.44 31.70 3.15
N LEU A 794 -7.61 31.15 4.04
CA LEU A 794 -6.28 30.65 3.72
C LEU A 794 -6.35 29.45 2.76
N ASP A 795 -7.26 28.52 2.99
CA ASP A 795 -7.50 27.36 2.12
C ASP A 795 -8.03 27.77 0.74
N ILE A 796 -8.90 28.79 0.68
CA ILE A 796 -9.38 29.37 -0.59
C ILE A 796 -8.20 29.96 -1.38
N LEU A 797 -7.35 30.76 -0.73
CA LEU A 797 -6.16 31.33 -1.36
C LEU A 797 -5.17 30.24 -1.80
N ALA A 798 -4.99 29.18 -0.98
CA ALA A 798 -4.13 28.04 -1.32
C ALA A 798 -4.58 27.36 -2.62
N LYS A 799 -5.89 27.12 -2.78
CA LYS A 799 -6.48 26.53 -4.00
C LYS A 799 -6.28 27.41 -5.24
N LYS A 800 -6.19 28.72 -5.07
CA LYS A 800 -5.87 29.65 -6.15
C LYS A 800 -4.39 29.62 -6.52
N ILE A 801 -3.50 29.52 -5.52
CA ILE A 801 -2.05 29.43 -5.72
C ILE A 801 -1.67 28.10 -6.38
N GLU A 802 -2.33 26.99 -6.03
CA GLU A 802 -2.03 25.63 -6.49
C GLU A 802 -1.86 25.48 -8.02
N PRO A 803 -2.81 25.88 -8.89
CA PRO A 803 -2.64 25.75 -10.34
C PRO A 803 -1.43 26.55 -10.87
N LYS A 804 -1.12 27.70 -10.25
CA LYS A 804 0.06 28.51 -10.61
C LYS A 804 1.38 27.82 -10.29
N ILE A 805 1.42 26.97 -9.25
CA ILE A 805 2.61 26.15 -8.92
C ILE A 805 2.99 25.24 -10.09
N TYR A 806 1.99 24.60 -10.72
CA TYR A 806 2.19 23.75 -11.90
C TYR A 806 2.48 24.58 -13.15
N GLU A 807 1.73 25.66 -13.39
CA GLU A 807 1.93 26.58 -14.53
C GLU A 807 3.36 27.14 -14.56
N TYR A 808 3.89 27.53 -13.40
CA TYR A 808 5.25 28.08 -13.26
C TYR A 808 6.33 27.00 -13.15
N GLY A 809 5.94 25.72 -13.18
CA GLY A 809 6.87 24.60 -13.20
C GLY A 809 7.59 24.35 -11.87
N PHE A 810 7.08 24.90 -10.77
CA PHE A 810 7.56 24.53 -9.42
C PHE A 810 7.22 23.06 -9.11
N LEU A 811 6.12 22.53 -9.67
CA LEU A 811 5.80 21.11 -9.69
C LEU A 811 5.43 20.67 -11.12
N ARG A 812 5.34 19.35 -11.33
CA ARG A 812 4.87 18.74 -12.57
C ARG A 812 3.70 17.81 -12.29
N GLU A 813 2.79 17.73 -13.24
CA GLU A 813 1.68 16.76 -13.26
C GLU A 813 2.14 15.31 -13.45
#